data_AF-A0A8C2LY95-F1
#
_entry.id   AF-A0A8C2LY95-F1
#
_cell.length_a   1.000
_cell.length_b   1.000
_cell.length_c   1.000
_cell.angle_alpha   90.00
_cell.angle_beta   90.00
_cell.angle_gamma   90.00
#
_symmetry.space_group_name_H-M   'P 1'
#
loop_
_entity.id
_entity.type
_entity.pdbx_description
1 polymer ?
#
loop_
_entity_poly.entity_id
_entity_poly.type
_entity_poly.pdbx_seq_one_letter_code
_entity_poly.pdbx_strand_id
1 'polypeptide(L)'
;MWIQVRTMDGKETHTVDSLSRLTKVQELRKKIAELFHVEPQLQRLFYRGKQMEDGHTLFDYDVRLNDTIQLLVRQSLALPPSTKERDSELSDSDSGYGVGQSESDKSSTHGEGAVEGDDKTVWEDTELGLYKVNEYVDVRDNTLGAWFEAQVVQVQKRAPSQEEPCSSSASMTLEDDIMYHIKYDDYPENGVEVVKAKDVRARARTVIPWEDLEVGQVVMVNYNVDYPRKRGFWYDVEICRKRRTRTARELYGNVMLLNDSQLDNCRIMFVDEVFKIELPNERNPLIGGPSQPPLPLRKTGKSGPSCQYCKDDENKPCRKCACHVCGGREAPEKQLLCDECDMAFHLYCLQPQLTCVPPEPEWYCPSCRTDSSEVVQAGEKLKQSKKKAKMASATSSSRRDWGKGMACVGRTKECTIVPANHFGPIPGVPVGTMWRFRVQVSSDPTGFQTSSSPLQDNGNFFTYTGSGGRDLSGNKRTAGQSSDQKLTNTNRALALNCDNVISEKGAEAKDWRQGKPVRVVRNMKGGKHSKYAPAEGNRYDGIYKVVKYWPEKGKSGFLVWRYLLRRDDTEPGPWTREGKDRIRQLGLTMQYPEGYLEALASKEKSRKRPARALEQAPTSSKTTMSKRKTTGGCLSIPVSKKSKLEPYTLPVQQANLIKEDKNNAKLWDDVLSSLQGGPYQVFLSKVKEAFQCICCQELVFRPVTTVCQHNVCKDCLDRSFRAEVFSCPACRCDLDHSSPTRVNQPLQTILNQLFPGYGSGR
;
A
#
# COMPACT_ATOMS: atom_id res chain seq x y z
N MET A 1 5.74 21.47 -7.76
CA MET A 1 4.76 20.35 -7.81
C MET A 1 3.57 20.73 -8.67
N TRP A 2 2.76 19.75 -9.06
CA TRP A 2 1.50 19.96 -9.79
C TRP A 2 0.41 19.10 -9.15
N ILE A 3 -0.85 19.50 -9.33
CA ILE A 3 -2.04 18.80 -8.82
C ILE A 3 -3.11 18.73 -9.92
N GLN A 4 -4.13 17.91 -9.72
CA GLN A 4 -5.34 17.96 -10.54
C GLN A 4 -6.44 18.73 -9.80
N VAL A 5 -7.22 19.52 -10.53
CA VAL A 5 -8.48 20.09 -10.06
C VAL A 5 -9.59 19.51 -10.94
N ARG A 6 -10.71 19.12 -10.33
CA ARG A 6 -11.83 18.44 -11.01
C ARG A 6 -13.16 18.99 -10.53
N THR A 7 -14.13 19.23 -11.40
CA THR A 7 -15.48 19.65 -10.99
C THR A 7 -16.18 18.57 -10.15
N MET A 8 -17.05 18.95 -9.21
CA MET A 8 -17.76 17.99 -8.34
C MET A 8 -18.66 17.00 -9.11
N ASP A 9 -19.11 17.35 -10.32
CA ASP A 9 -19.86 16.46 -11.21
C ASP A 9 -18.96 15.57 -12.10
N GLY A 10 -17.64 15.75 -12.01
CA GLY A 10 -16.62 14.94 -12.68
C GLY A 10 -16.40 15.23 -14.16
N LYS A 11 -17.08 16.22 -14.75
CA LYS A 11 -17.01 16.50 -16.20
C LYS A 11 -15.68 17.11 -16.64
N GLU A 12 -15.17 18.10 -15.91
CA GLU A 12 -13.92 18.80 -16.25
C GLU A 12 -12.80 18.41 -15.29
N THR A 13 -11.57 18.36 -15.79
CA THR A 13 -10.37 18.13 -14.98
C THR A 13 -9.17 18.77 -15.64
N HIS A 14 -8.54 19.74 -14.95
CA HIS A 14 -7.32 20.41 -15.42
C HIS A 14 -6.16 20.15 -14.46
N THR A 15 -4.95 20.13 -15.02
CA THR A 15 -3.72 20.07 -14.23
C THR A 15 -3.32 21.50 -13.86
N VAL A 16 -3.07 21.75 -12.57
CA VAL A 16 -2.52 23.01 -12.08
C VAL A 16 -1.07 22.77 -11.69
N ASP A 17 -0.14 23.30 -12.49
CA ASP A 17 1.30 23.16 -12.27
C ASP A 17 1.92 24.36 -11.54
N SER A 18 3.25 24.31 -11.39
CA SER A 18 4.06 25.39 -10.81
C SER A 18 3.54 25.84 -9.44
N LEU A 19 3.22 24.85 -8.58
CA LEU A 19 2.81 25.01 -7.19
C LEU A 19 3.94 24.60 -6.24
N SER A 20 3.92 25.12 -5.02
CA SER A 20 4.71 24.65 -3.87
C SER A 20 3.79 23.99 -2.84
N ARG A 21 4.34 23.13 -1.96
CA ARG A 21 3.57 22.69 -0.77
C ARG A 21 3.22 23.88 0.14
N LEU A 22 3.99 24.97 0.08
CA LEU A 22 3.73 26.20 0.83
C LEU A 22 2.80 27.20 0.12
N THR A 23 2.31 26.88 -1.10
CA THR A 23 1.32 27.72 -1.78
C THR A 23 0.03 27.79 -0.96
N LYS A 24 -0.56 28.98 -0.82
CA LYS A 24 -1.80 29.18 -0.07
C LYS A 24 -3.04 28.82 -0.88
N VAL A 25 -4.12 28.45 -0.21
CA VAL A 25 -5.41 28.13 -0.86
C VAL A 25 -5.90 29.31 -1.71
N GLN A 26 -5.77 30.54 -1.18
CA GLN A 26 -6.08 31.79 -1.89
C GLN A 26 -5.26 32.02 -3.19
N GLU A 27 -4.06 31.45 -3.29
CA GLU A 27 -3.19 31.54 -4.48
C GLU A 27 -3.58 30.46 -5.49
N LEU A 28 -3.89 29.24 -5.01
CA LEU A 28 -4.44 28.18 -5.85
C LEU A 28 -5.78 28.61 -6.48
N ARG A 29 -6.66 29.29 -5.73
CA ARG A 29 -7.95 29.79 -6.25
C ARG A 29 -7.79 30.72 -7.46
N LYS A 30 -6.72 31.53 -7.51
CA LYS A 30 -6.43 32.40 -8.67
C LYS A 30 -6.07 31.57 -9.91
N LYS A 31 -5.15 30.62 -9.79
CA LYS A 31 -4.82 29.66 -10.86
C LYS A 31 -6.04 28.83 -11.33
N ILE A 32 -6.96 28.49 -10.42
CA ILE A 32 -8.21 27.82 -10.78
C ILE A 32 -9.16 28.76 -11.54
N ALA A 33 -9.19 30.04 -11.22
CA ALA A 33 -9.99 31.02 -11.97
C ALA A 33 -9.47 31.23 -13.39
N GLU A 34 -8.15 31.21 -13.58
CA GLU A 34 -7.50 31.26 -14.90
C GLU A 34 -7.84 30.03 -15.75
N LEU A 35 -7.91 28.83 -15.15
CA LEU A 35 -8.07 27.55 -15.86
C LEU A 35 -9.50 27.03 -16.02
N PHE A 36 -10.44 27.42 -15.14
CA PHE A 36 -11.85 27.02 -15.19
C PHE A 36 -12.80 28.21 -15.45
N HIS A 37 -12.28 29.44 -15.53
CA HIS A 37 -13.06 30.66 -15.70
C HIS A 37 -14.11 30.90 -14.58
N VAL A 38 -13.88 30.35 -13.38
CA VAL A 38 -14.73 30.51 -12.18
C VAL A 38 -14.07 31.46 -11.19
N GLU A 39 -14.73 32.56 -10.84
CA GLU A 39 -14.21 33.52 -9.86
C GLU A 39 -13.87 32.88 -8.50
N PRO A 40 -12.77 33.28 -7.82
CA PRO A 40 -12.34 32.72 -6.53
C PRO A 40 -13.42 32.63 -5.44
N GLN A 41 -14.38 33.55 -5.44
CA GLN A 41 -15.51 33.64 -4.50
C GLN A 41 -16.62 32.59 -4.76
N LEU A 42 -16.77 32.14 -6.01
CA LEU A 42 -17.72 31.10 -6.40
C LEU A 42 -17.13 29.69 -6.25
N GLN A 43 -15.80 29.57 -6.15
CA GLN A 43 -15.11 28.30 -5.92
C GLN A 43 -15.29 27.81 -4.48
N ARG A 44 -15.64 26.53 -4.31
CA ARG A 44 -15.44 25.78 -3.07
C ARG A 44 -14.55 24.58 -3.34
N LEU A 45 -13.36 24.61 -2.78
CA LEU A 45 -12.35 23.57 -2.95
C LEU A 45 -12.48 22.54 -1.83
N PHE A 46 -12.47 21.25 -2.18
CA PHE A 46 -12.50 20.14 -1.24
C PHE A 46 -11.35 19.17 -1.51
N TYR A 47 -10.70 18.71 -0.44
CA TYR A 47 -9.67 17.68 -0.51
C TYR A 47 -9.91 16.62 0.58
N ARG A 48 -10.02 15.35 0.19
CA ARG A 48 -10.34 14.21 1.07
C ARG A 48 -11.56 14.47 1.98
N GLY A 49 -12.59 15.11 1.43
CA GLY A 49 -13.84 15.46 2.15
C GLY A 49 -13.75 16.67 3.09
N LYS A 50 -12.58 17.30 3.27
CA LYS A 50 -12.45 18.58 3.98
C LYS A 50 -12.63 19.75 3.00
N GLN A 51 -13.36 20.78 3.40
CA GLN A 51 -13.33 22.08 2.70
C GLN A 51 -11.96 22.73 2.92
N MET A 52 -11.44 23.42 1.90
CA MET A 52 -10.18 24.15 1.96
C MET A 52 -10.43 25.65 2.07
N GLU A 53 -9.85 26.25 3.09
CA GLU A 53 -10.07 27.63 3.52
C GLU A 53 -8.81 28.48 3.35
N ASP A 54 -8.99 29.77 3.16
CA ASP A 54 -7.90 30.70 2.83
C ASP A 54 -7.03 31.03 4.05
N GLY A 55 -5.88 31.67 3.82
CA GLY A 55 -4.80 31.79 4.82
C GLY A 55 -3.95 30.52 4.98
N HIS A 56 -4.55 29.32 4.93
CA HIS A 56 -3.86 28.03 4.98
C HIS A 56 -3.13 27.66 3.66
N THR A 57 -2.23 26.67 3.77
CA THR A 57 -1.38 26.15 2.67
C THR A 57 -1.77 24.76 2.21
N LEU A 58 -1.29 24.36 1.02
CA LEU A 58 -1.45 22.98 0.52
C LEU A 58 -0.81 21.92 1.45
N PHE A 59 0.22 22.30 2.21
CA PHE A 59 0.84 21.47 3.24
C PHE A 59 -0.11 21.19 4.42
N ASP A 60 -0.86 22.19 4.89
CA ASP A 60 -1.77 22.06 6.04
C ASP A 60 -2.95 21.10 5.77
N TYR A 61 -3.32 20.94 4.49
CA TYR A 61 -4.31 19.95 4.03
C TYR A 61 -3.68 18.62 3.59
N ASP A 62 -2.36 18.46 3.74
CA ASP A 62 -1.57 17.27 3.38
C ASP A 62 -1.54 16.93 1.87
N VAL A 63 -1.84 17.92 1.00
CA VAL A 63 -1.90 17.77 -0.45
C VAL A 63 -0.50 17.45 -1.01
N ARG A 64 -0.47 16.50 -1.95
CA ARG A 64 0.73 15.93 -2.59
C ARG A 64 0.72 16.18 -4.10
N LEU A 65 1.80 15.79 -4.77
CA LEU A 65 1.91 15.86 -6.23
C LEU A 65 0.91 14.88 -6.89
N ASN A 66 0.22 15.32 -7.96
CA ASN A 66 -0.83 14.59 -8.67
C ASN A 66 -2.06 14.19 -7.79
N ASP A 67 -2.25 14.83 -6.62
CA ASP A 67 -3.52 14.71 -5.91
C ASP A 67 -4.65 15.47 -6.61
N THR A 68 -5.89 14.99 -6.48
CA THR A 68 -7.07 15.67 -7.01
C THR A 68 -7.77 16.51 -5.93
N ILE A 69 -7.94 17.81 -6.18
CA ILE A 69 -8.84 18.70 -5.43
C ILE A 69 -10.16 18.80 -6.19
N GLN A 70 -11.28 18.69 -5.48
CA GLN A 70 -12.61 18.82 -6.06
C GLN A 70 -13.07 20.29 -5.99
N LEU A 71 -13.50 20.83 -7.12
CA LEU A 71 -14.08 22.16 -7.29
C LEU A 71 -15.61 22.04 -7.34
N LEU A 72 -16.28 22.54 -6.30
CA LEU A 72 -17.70 22.88 -6.35
C LEU A 72 -17.83 24.33 -6.80
N VAL A 73 -18.44 24.55 -7.97
CA VAL A 73 -18.82 25.89 -8.44
C VAL A 73 -20.17 26.25 -7.81
N ARG A 74 -20.26 27.40 -7.14
CA ARG A 74 -21.53 27.97 -6.69
C ARG A 74 -22.13 28.78 -7.84
N GLN A 75 -23.41 28.57 -8.14
CA GLN A 75 -24.14 29.47 -9.03
C GLN A 75 -24.21 30.86 -8.40
N SER A 76 -23.88 31.89 -9.18
CA SER A 76 -24.14 33.28 -8.79
C SER A 76 -25.63 33.56 -8.89
N LEU A 77 -26.22 34.18 -7.87
CA LEU A 77 -27.62 34.64 -7.89
C LEU A 77 -27.71 36.00 -8.61
N ALA A 78 -27.41 35.99 -9.91
CA ALA A 78 -27.66 37.10 -10.81
C ALA A 78 -29.01 36.90 -11.51
N LEU A 79 -29.89 37.91 -11.44
CA LEU A 79 -31.17 37.92 -12.13
C LEU A 79 -30.95 38.04 -13.66
N PRO A 80 -31.67 37.25 -14.50
CA PRO A 80 -31.45 37.25 -15.94
C PRO A 80 -32.16 38.42 -16.65
N PRO A 81 -31.46 39.22 -17.47
CA PRO A 81 -32.09 40.12 -18.43
C PRO A 81 -32.39 39.38 -19.76
N SER A 82 -33.67 39.47 -20.17
CA SER A 82 -34.25 39.30 -21.51
C SER A 82 -33.42 38.64 -22.65
N THR A 83 -34.00 37.58 -23.19
CA THR A 83 -33.85 37.04 -24.56
C THR A 83 -33.62 38.07 -25.67
N LYS A 84 -32.79 37.72 -26.67
CA LYS A 84 -33.01 38.01 -28.10
C LYS A 84 -32.37 36.91 -28.96
N GLU A 85 -32.85 36.75 -30.20
CA GLU A 85 -32.59 35.58 -31.05
C GLU A 85 -31.54 35.83 -32.16
N ARG A 86 -31.17 34.74 -32.88
CA ARG A 86 -30.71 34.69 -34.29
C ARG A 86 -29.32 35.25 -34.62
N ASP A 87 -28.65 34.83 -35.69
CA ASP A 87 -28.80 33.66 -36.59
C ASP A 87 -27.41 33.36 -37.20
N SER A 88 -27.14 32.13 -37.64
CA SER A 88 -26.26 31.81 -38.81
C SER A 88 -26.09 30.29 -38.99
N GLU A 89 -25.91 29.88 -40.23
CA GLU A 89 -25.90 28.49 -40.69
C GLU A 89 -24.47 27.90 -40.77
N LEU A 90 -24.37 26.57 -40.88
CA LEU A 90 -23.13 25.86 -41.22
C LEU A 90 -23.38 24.96 -42.43
N SER A 91 -22.44 24.96 -43.38
CA SER A 91 -22.45 24.12 -44.59
C SER A 91 -21.26 23.14 -44.61
N ASP A 92 -21.34 22.15 -45.50
CA ASP A 92 -20.65 20.86 -45.40
C ASP A 92 -19.26 20.73 -46.04
N SER A 93 -18.53 19.71 -45.55
CA SER A 93 -17.60 18.79 -46.25
C SER A 93 -16.19 19.21 -46.76
N ASP A 94 -15.19 18.49 -46.22
CA ASP A 94 -14.22 17.58 -46.89
C ASP A 94 -13.50 18.06 -48.19
N SER A 95 -12.17 18.26 -48.22
CA SER A 95 -11.10 17.23 -48.29
C SER A 95 -9.74 17.94 -48.61
N GLY A 96 -8.51 17.38 -48.65
CA GLY A 96 -7.93 16.04 -48.46
C GLY A 96 -6.41 16.03 -48.79
N TYR A 97 -5.75 14.85 -48.85
CA TYR A 97 -4.30 14.61 -49.18
C TYR A 97 -3.24 15.17 -48.17
N GLY A 98 -1.99 14.66 -48.05
CA GLY A 98 -1.25 13.52 -48.66
C GLY A 98 0.29 13.80 -48.68
N VAL A 99 1.28 12.89 -48.83
CA VAL A 99 1.40 11.39 -48.88
C VAL A 99 2.88 10.98 -48.59
N GLY A 100 3.15 9.86 -47.88
CA GLY A 100 4.45 9.09 -47.96
C GLY A 100 5.53 9.35 -46.89
N GLN A 101 6.58 8.52 -46.66
CA GLN A 101 7.01 7.13 -47.04
C GLN A 101 8.08 6.71 -45.96
N SER A 102 8.22 5.50 -45.36
CA SER A 102 8.26 4.06 -45.75
C SER A 102 9.60 3.59 -46.38
N GLU A 103 10.33 2.56 -45.94
CA GLU A 103 10.11 1.47 -44.92
C GLU A 103 11.19 1.51 -43.78
N SER A 104 12.00 0.52 -43.33
CA SER A 104 12.21 -0.96 -43.47
C SER A 104 13.29 -1.41 -42.42
N ASP A 105 13.60 -2.68 -42.08
CA ASP A 105 12.86 -3.97 -41.99
C ASP A 105 13.69 -5.04 -41.19
N LYS A 106 13.06 -6.15 -40.74
CA LYS A 106 13.59 -7.39 -40.07
C LYS A 106 14.15 -7.28 -38.64
N SER A 107 13.81 -8.09 -37.60
CA SER A 107 13.39 -9.51 -37.41
C SER A 107 14.58 -10.50 -37.17
N SER A 108 14.54 -11.51 -36.27
CA SER A 108 13.54 -11.91 -35.25
C SER A 108 14.00 -13.03 -34.28
N THR A 109 13.41 -13.07 -33.07
CA THR A 109 13.05 -14.25 -32.20
C THR A 109 14.09 -15.23 -31.61
N HIS A 110 13.87 -15.55 -30.32
CA HIS A 110 13.99 -16.85 -29.57
C HIS A 110 15.09 -17.89 -29.91
N GLY A 111 15.68 -18.60 -28.93
CA GLY A 111 15.31 -18.70 -27.50
C GLY A 111 16.21 -19.61 -26.65
N GLU A 112 15.66 -20.13 -25.54
CA GLU A 112 16.37 -20.67 -24.36
C GLU A 112 17.30 -21.90 -24.60
N GLY A 113 18.46 -21.90 -23.93
CA GLY A 113 19.34 -23.05 -23.75
C GLY A 113 20.49 -22.71 -22.79
N ALA A 114 20.63 -23.44 -21.68
CA ALA A 114 21.61 -23.14 -20.63
C ALA A 114 22.90 -23.98 -20.77
N VAL A 115 24.05 -23.33 -20.55
CA VAL A 115 25.36 -23.96 -20.37
C VAL A 115 26.09 -23.20 -19.26
N GLU A 116 26.70 -23.91 -18.31
CA GLU A 116 27.60 -23.30 -17.32
C GLU A 116 28.97 -23.03 -17.95
N GLY A 117 29.46 -21.80 -17.85
CA GLY A 117 30.79 -21.39 -18.32
C GLY A 117 31.54 -20.69 -17.19
N ASP A 118 32.56 -21.35 -16.65
CA ASP A 118 33.48 -20.83 -15.63
C ASP A 118 34.54 -19.94 -16.31
N ASP A 119 34.12 -18.78 -16.82
CA ASP A 119 35.00 -17.81 -17.45
C ASP A 119 35.79 -17.02 -16.39
N LYS A 120 36.87 -17.64 -15.92
CA LYS A 120 37.82 -17.04 -14.98
C LYS A 120 38.60 -15.91 -15.65
N THR A 121 38.01 -14.72 -15.70
CA THR A 121 38.77 -13.48 -15.90
C THR A 121 39.88 -13.38 -14.86
N VAL A 122 41.13 -13.53 -15.31
CA VAL A 122 42.31 -13.45 -14.45
C VAL A 122 42.60 -11.97 -14.19
N TRP A 123 42.77 -11.64 -12.91
CA TRP A 123 43.17 -10.31 -12.45
C TRP A 123 44.55 -10.44 -11.80
N GLU A 124 45.49 -9.62 -12.26
CA GLU A 124 46.88 -9.64 -11.82
C GLU A 124 47.18 -8.38 -11.01
N ASP A 125 47.94 -8.53 -9.92
CA ASP A 125 48.35 -7.40 -9.10
C ASP A 125 49.30 -6.46 -9.88
N THR A 126 49.09 -5.15 -9.77
CA THR A 126 49.83 -4.18 -10.59
C THR A 126 50.23 -2.92 -9.82
N GLU A 127 51.32 -2.30 -10.23
CA GLU A 127 51.67 -0.92 -9.85
C GLU A 127 51.21 0.13 -10.89
N LEU A 128 50.58 -0.30 -12.00
CA LEU A 128 50.15 0.57 -13.11
C LEU A 128 48.87 1.39 -12.82
N GLY A 129 48.38 1.36 -11.57
CA GLY A 129 47.27 2.19 -11.13
C GLY A 129 47.63 3.67 -11.10
N LEU A 130 46.64 4.53 -11.38
CA LEU A 130 46.71 5.95 -11.06
C LEU A 130 46.98 6.17 -9.56
N TYR A 131 46.41 5.36 -8.67
CA TYR A 131 46.62 5.49 -7.22
C TYR A 131 47.48 4.34 -6.69
N LYS A 132 48.41 4.63 -5.79
CA LYS A 132 49.35 3.64 -5.24
C LYS A 132 48.80 2.97 -3.99
N VAL A 133 49.28 1.76 -3.71
CA VAL A 133 49.03 1.09 -2.42
C VAL A 133 49.50 1.98 -1.27
N ASN A 134 48.67 2.04 -0.21
CA ASN A 134 48.76 2.96 0.93
C ASN A 134 48.51 4.47 0.63
N GLU A 135 48.12 4.86 -0.60
CA GLU A 135 47.70 6.23 -0.91
C GLU A 135 46.28 6.51 -0.37
N TYR A 136 46.08 7.69 0.23
CA TYR A 136 44.77 8.14 0.69
C TYR A 136 43.93 8.70 -0.46
N VAL A 137 42.71 8.18 -0.59
CA VAL A 137 41.77 8.44 -1.69
C VAL A 137 40.38 8.82 -1.18
N ASP A 138 39.62 9.49 -2.02
CA ASP A 138 38.15 9.55 -1.93
C ASP A 138 37.56 8.47 -2.85
N VAL A 139 36.59 7.72 -2.36
CA VAL A 139 35.89 6.67 -3.10
C VAL A 139 34.41 6.99 -3.20
N ARG A 140 33.82 6.87 -4.38
CA ARG A 140 32.39 7.11 -4.60
C ARG A 140 31.58 5.84 -4.31
N ASP A 141 30.65 5.93 -3.36
CA ASP A 141 29.69 4.84 -3.12
C ASP A 141 28.65 4.75 -4.26
N ASN A 142 28.46 3.53 -4.75
CA ASN A 142 27.51 3.19 -5.81
C ASN A 142 26.04 3.16 -5.36
N THR A 143 25.74 3.39 -4.07
CA THR A 143 24.37 3.44 -3.54
C THR A 143 23.88 4.87 -3.34
N LEU A 144 24.73 5.73 -2.77
CA LEU A 144 24.42 7.10 -2.36
C LEU A 144 24.92 8.16 -3.35
N GLY A 145 25.93 7.84 -4.17
CA GLY A 145 26.63 8.80 -5.04
C GLY A 145 27.53 9.79 -4.31
N ALA A 146 27.75 9.59 -3.01
CA ALA A 146 28.62 10.41 -2.19
C ALA A 146 30.06 9.88 -2.19
N TRP A 147 31.02 10.78 -1.94
CA TRP A 147 32.43 10.47 -1.78
C TRP A 147 32.80 10.26 -0.31
N PHE A 148 33.53 9.19 -0.04
CA PHE A 148 33.94 8.76 1.29
C PHE A 148 35.45 8.58 1.41
N GLU A 149 35.95 8.83 2.62
CA GLU A 149 37.33 8.71 3.03
C GLU A 149 37.81 7.23 3.05
N ALA A 150 38.75 6.86 2.17
CA ALA A 150 39.37 5.53 2.14
C ALA A 150 40.88 5.52 1.83
N GLN A 151 41.52 4.36 2.02
CA GLN A 151 42.92 4.08 1.64
C GLN A 151 42.98 2.91 0.65
N VAL A 152 43.89 2.98 -0.34
CA VAL A 152 44.15 1.87 -1.29
C VAL A 152 44.97 0.78 -0.61
N VAL A 153 44.48 -0.46 -0.67
CA VAL A 153 45.12 -1.66 -0.09
C VAL A 153 45.86 -2.49 -1.14
N GLN A 154 45.28 -2.64 -2.34
CA GLN A 154 45.82 -3.44 -3.44
C GLN A 154 45.25 -2.92 -4.76
N VAL A 155 45.98 -3.07 -5.87
CA VAL A 155 45.55 -2.62 -7.20
C VAL A 155 45.69 -3.79 -8.17
N GLN A 156 44.65 -4.05 -8.95
CA GLN A 156 44.60 -5.17 -9.87
C GLN A 156 44.27 -4.70 -11.28
N LYS A 157 44.93 -5.29 -12.26
CA LYS A 157 44.63 -5.11 -13.68
C LYS A 157 44.02 -6.39 -14.25
N ARG A 158 43.08 -6.22 -15.18
CA ARG A 158 42.59 -7.32 -16.02
C ARG A 158 43.72 -7.86 -16.91
N ALA A 159 43.93 -9.17 -16.90
CA ALA A 159 44.87 -9.79 -17.83
C ALA A 159 44.32 -9.66 -19.28
N PRO A 160 45.16 -9.34 -20.28
CA PRO A 160 44.70 -9.25 -21.66
C PRO A 160 44.35 -10.64 -22.20
N SER A 161 43.10 -10.83 -22.60
CA SER A 161 42.68 -12.04 -23.32
C SER A 161 43.42 -12.12 -24.67
N GLN A 162 44.05 -13.26 -24.95
CA GLN A 162 44.48 -13.56 -26.31
C GLN A 162 43.25 -13.82 -27.19
N GLU A 163 43.35 -13.46 -28.47
CA GLU A 163 42.27 -13.45 -29.48
C GLU A 163 41.21 -12.32 -29.33
N GLU A 164 41.52 -11.15 -29.89
CA GLU A 164 40.56 -10.32 -30.66
C GLU A 164 41.32 -9.54 -31.77
N PRO A 165 40.88 -9.53 -33.05
CA PRO A 165 41.57 -8.81 -34.11
C PRO A 165 41.26 -7.31 -34.15
N CYS A 166 42.20 -6.52 -34.71
CA CYS A 166 42.03 -5.07 -34.83
C CYS A 166 40.86 -4.66 -35.74
N SER A 167 39.81 -4.08 -35.14
CA SER A 167 38.85 -3.20 -35.82
C SER A 167 38.53 -1.99 -34.93
N SER A 168 38.13 -0.88 -35.52
CA SER A 168 38.20 0.45 -34.89
C SER A 168 36.87 0.98 -34.32
N SER A 169 36.96 2.04 -33.52
CA SER A 169 35.86 2.91 -33.02
C SER A 169 35.17 2.59 -31.67
N ALA A 170 35.90 2.02 -30.71
CA ALA A 170 35.60 2.22 -29.27
C ALA A 170 36.88 2.58 -28.51
N SER A 171 36.91 3.75 -27.85
CA SER A 171 38.04 4.19 -27.03
C SER A 171 37.95 3.60 -25.63
N MET A 172 38.26 2.30 -25.50
CA MET A 172 38.45 1.66 -24.19
C MET A 172 39.61 2.36 -23.48
N THR A 173 39.34 2.98 -22.33
CA THR A 173 40.36 3.71 -21.58
C THR A 173 41.15 2.74 -20.71
N LEU A 174 42.42 3.04 -20.44
CA LEU A 174 43.26 2.26 -19.52
C LEU A 174 42.69 2.18 -18.09
N GLU A 175 41.71 3.03 -17.76
CA GLU A 175 41.03 3.09 -16.48
C GLU A 175 39.96 1.99 -16.31
N ASP A 176 39.37 1.49 -17.41
CA ASP A 176 38.33 0.45 -17.35
C ASP A 176 38.87 -0.94 -16.97
N ASP A 177 40.16 -1.20 -17.23
CA ASP A 177 40.86 -2.45 -16.90
C ASP A 177 41.45 -2.49 -15.47
N ILE A 178 41.26 -1.44 -14.66
CA ILE A 178 41.90 -1.31 -13.34
C ILE A 178 40.86 -1.26 -12.21
N MET A 179 41.03 -2.18 -11.25
CA MET A 179 40.24 -2.29 -10.03
C MET A 179 41.12 -1.97 -8.80
N TYR A 180 40.58 -1.20 -7.87
CA TYR A 180 41.22 -0.88 -6.60
C TYR A 180 40.54 -1.62 -5.47
N HIS A 181 41.32 -2.30 -4.64
CA HIS A 181 40.88 -2.79 -3.34
C HIS A 181 41.11 -1.67 -2.33
N ILE A 182 40.05 -1.22 -1.67
CA ILE A 182 40.07 -0.08 -0.74
C ILE A 182 39.53 -0.49 0.62
N LYS A 183 39.96 0.25 1.64
CA LYS A 183 39.39 0.19 2.99
C LYS A 183 38.98 1.61 3.40
N TYR A 184 37.74 1.80 3.86
CA TYR A 184 37.31 3.09 4.39
C TYR A 184 37.98 3.42 5.73
N ASP A 185 38.26 4.70 5.94
CA ASP A 185 38.94 5.20 7.15
C ASP A 185 38.06 5.01 8.40
N ASP A 186 36.80 5.44 8.32
CA ASP A 186 35.84 5.49 9.44
C ASP A 186 34.90 4.25 9.53
N TYR A 187 34.95 3.31 8.56
CA TYR A 187 34.08 2.12 8.49
C TYR A 187 34.88 0.79 8.40
N PRO A 188 35.72 0.46 9.39
CA PRO A 188 36.57 -0.74 9.38
C PRO A 188 35.79 -2.06 9.35
N GLU A 189 34.51 -2.07 9.74
CA GLU A 189 33.63 -3.24 9.76
C GLU A 189 33.27 -3.76 8.35
N ASN A 190 33.35 -2.92 7.31
CA ASN A 190 33.15 -3.35 5.92
C ASN A 190 34.31 -4.19 5.37
N GLY A 191 35.49 -4.15 6.03
CA GLY A 191 36.67 -4.88 5.59
C GLY A 191 37.39 -4.22 4.41
N VAL A 192 37.46 -4.92 3.28
CA VAL A 192 38.09 -4.45 2.04
C VAL A 192 37.10 -4.61 0.90
N GLU A 193 36.82 -3.53 0.17
CA GLU A 193 35.88 -3.49 -0.96
C GLU A 193 36.63 -3.29 -2.28
N VAL A 194 36.05 -3.73 -3.40
CA VAL A 194 36.67 -3.67 -4.73
C VAL A 194 35.91 -2.69 -5.63
N VAL A 195 36.57 -1.60 -6.05
CA VAL A 195 35.96 -0.46 -6.76
C VAL A 195 36.68 -0.15 -8.07
N LYS A 196 35.99 0.49 -9.02
CA LYS A 196 36.52 0.81 -10.36
C LYS A 196 37.34 2.09 -10.33
N ALA A 197 38.33 2.23 -11.21
CA ALA A 197 39.18 3.43 -11.28
C ALA A 197 38.41 4.77 -11.34
N LYS A 198 37.35 4.84 -12.15
CA LYS A 198 36.47 6.02 -12.29
C LYS A 198 35.72 6.45 -11.02
N ASP A 199 35.70 5.58 -10.00
CA ASP A 199 35.03 5.78 -8.72
C ASP A 199 36.04 6.05 -7.58
N VAL A 200 37.33 6.27 -7.92
CA VAL A 200 38.43 6.59 -7.00
C VAL A 200 39.12 7.87 -7.43
N ARG A 201 39.39 8.79 -6.48
CA ARG A 201 40.21 9.99 -6.72
C ARG A 201 41.15 10.30 -5.57
N ALA A 202 42.17 11.13 -5.80
CA ALA A 202 43.07 11.55 -4.73
C ALA A 202 42.30 12.30 -3.62
N ARG A 203 42.59 12.00 -2.34
CA ARG A 203 41.87 12.59 -1.20
C ARG A 203 41.89 14.12 -1.26
N ALA A 204 40.69 14.74 -1.24
CA ALA A 204 40.55 16.18 -1.32
C ALA A 204 41.16 16.87 -0.09
N ARG A 205 42.16 17.71 -0.33
CA ARG A 205 42.94 18.39 0.71
C ARG A 205 42.78 19.91 0.69
N THR A 206 42.41 20.47 -0.47
CA THR A 206 42.32 21.91 -0.71
C THR A 206 40.90 22.43 -0.49
N VAL A 207 40.70 23.28 0.52
CA VAL A 207 39.44 24.05 0.69
C VAL A 207 39.53 25.32 -0.14
N ILE A 208 38.49 25.60 -0.94
CA ILE A 208 38.42 26.80 -1.78
C ILE A 208 37.78 27.95 -0.96
N PRO A 209 38.45 29.11 -0.80
CA PRO A 209 37.88 30.28 -0.14
C PRO A 209 36.62 30.78 -0.83
N TRP A 210 35.70 31.41 -0.07
CA TRP A 210 34.46 31.95 -0.62
C TRP A 210 34.69 32.91 -1.80
N GLU A 211 35.73 33.73 -1.71
CA GLU A 211 36.17 34.69 -2.71
C GLU A 211 36.43 33.99 -4.07
N ASP A 212 37.07 32.83 -4.07
CA ASP A 212 37.60 32.13 -5.26
C ASP A 212 36.60 31.15 -5.92
N LEU A 213 35.38 31.01 -5.38
CA LEU A 213 34.33 30.16 -5.95
C LEU A 213 33.70 30.80 -7.21
N GLU A 214 33.65 30.10 -8.34
CA GLU A 214 33.08 30.63 -9.59
C GLU A 214 31.78 29.93 -10.02
N VAL A 215 30.97 30.57 -10.86
CA VAL A 215 29.75 29.97 -11.42
C VAL A 215 30.13 29.14 -12.65
N GLY A 216 29.63 27.90 -12.73
CA GLY A 216 30.08 26.87 -13.67
C GLY A 216 31.24 26.02 -13.14
N GLN A 217 31.82 26.36 -11.98
CA GLN A 217 32.87 25.56 -11.34
C GLN A 217 32.27 24.30 -10.71
N VAL A 218 32.85 23.13 -10.99
CA VAL A 218 32.52 21.88 -10.30
C VAL A 218 33.42 21.70 -9.08
N VAL A 219 32.81 21.56 -7.91
CA VAL A 219 33.48 21.48 -6.60
C VAL A 219 32.83 20.38 -5.77
N MET A 220 33.53 19.88 -4.73
CA MET A 220 32.96 18.91 -3.80
C MET A 220 32.50 19.61 -2.52
N VAL A 221 31.25 19.41 -2.10
CA VAL A 221 30.66 20.11 -0.93
C VAL A 221 29.90 19.14 -0.03
N ASN A 222 29.69 19.53 1.22
CA ASN A 222 28.78 18.80 2.11
C ASN A 222 27.31 19.15 1.82
N TYR A 223 26.49 18.15 1.52
CA TYR A 223 25.05 18.30 1.29
C TYR A 223 24.24 17.14 1.87
N ASN A 224 22.96 17.39 2.19
CA ASN A 224 22.05 16.39 2.73
C ASN A 224 20.77 16.37 1.89
N VAL A 225 20.57 15.30 1.11
CA VAL A 225 19.47 15.16 0.16
C VAL A 225 18.10 15.15 0.86
N ASP A 226 17.95 14.45 1.98
CA ASP A 226 16.71 14.39 2.76
C ASP A 226 16.43 15.66 3.56
N TYR A 227 17.48 16.31 4.06
CA TYR A 227 17.40 17.46 4.97
C TYR A 227 18.37 18.59 4.57
N PRO A 228 18.12 19.35 3.48
CA PRO A 228 19.05 20.37 2.94
C PRO A 228 19.51 21.53 3.85
N ARG A 229 19.02 21.59 5.10
CA ARG A 229 19.46 22.54 6.14
C ARG A 229 20.40 21.90 7.19
N LYS A 230 20.74 20.62 7.06
CA LYS A 230 21.63 19.87 7.95
C LYS A 230 22.90 19.45 7.22
N ARG A 231 23.91 19.02 7.98
CA ARG A 231 25.06 18.28 7.45
C ARG A 231 24.62 16.93 6.89
N GLY A 232 25.28 16.48 5.83
CA GLY A 232 25.12 15.17 5.21
C GLY A 232 26.48 14.67 4.72
N PHE A 233 26.51 14.11 3.51
CA PHE A 233 27.71 13.52 2.91
C PHE A 233 28.36 14.47 1.88
N TRP A 234 29.49 14.06 1.31
CA TRP A 234 30.22 14.83 0.31
C TRP A 234 29.75 14.50 -1.11
N TYR A 235 29.34 15.51 -1.88
CA TYR A 235 28.86 15.37 -3.25
C TYR A 235 29.59 16.33 -4.18
N ASP A 236 29.69 15.95 -5.45
CA ASP A 236 30.14 16.88 -6.49
C ASP A 236 28.99 17.79 -6.94
N VAL A 237 29.30 19.07 -7.13
CA VAL A 237 28.32 20.13 -7.34
C VAL A 237 28.85 21.14 -8.33
N GLU A 238 28.10 21.37 -9.41
CA GLU A 238 28.31 22.52 -10.29
C GLU A 238 27.70 23.78 -9.64
N ILE A 239 28.48 24.82 -9.40
CA ILE A 239 27.98 26.06 -8.80
C ILE A 239 27.15 26.84 -9.83
N CYS A 240 25.83 26.93 -9.63
CA CYS A 240 24.91 27.62 -10.54
C CYS A 240 24.57 29.06 -10.10
N ARG A 241 24.76 29.43 -8.82
CA ARG A 241 24.59 30.82 -8.35
C ARG A 241 25.35 31.11 -7.05
N LYS A 242 26.23 32.13 -7.09
CA LYS A 242 26.91 32.73 -5.92
C LYS A 242 26.29 34.09 -5.59
N ARG A 243 25.93 34.34 -4.33
CA ARG A 243 25.37 35.63 -3.88
C ARG A 243 25.89 36.01 -2.49
N ARG A 244 26.30 37.28 -2.32
CA ARG A 244 26.69 37.87 -1.03
C ARG A 244 25.69 38.96 -0.66
N THR A 245 25.32 39.02 0.62
CA THR A 245 24.49 40.09 1.21
C THR A 245 25.19 40.60 2.48
N ARG A 246 24.67 41.68 3.10
CA ARG A 246 25.24 42.24 4.34
C ARG A 246 25.28 41.23 5.51
N THR A 247 24.42 40.22 5.51
CA THR A 247 24.21 39.30 6.64
C THR A 247 24.32 37.81 6.28
N ALA A 248 24.46 37.47 5.00
CA ALA A 248 24.54 36.07 4.54
C ALA A 248 25.35 35.92 3.25
N ARG A 249 26.11 34.83 3.19
CA ARG A 249 26.63 34.23 1.97
C ARG A 249 25.65 33.14 1.52
N GLU A 250 25.29 33.11 0.25
CA GLU A 250 24.38 32.11 -0.34
C GLU A 250 25.05 31.49 -1.57
N LEU A 251 25.34 30.19 -1.50
CA LEU A 251 25.78 29.38 -2.63
C LEU A 251 24.64 28.45 -3.06
N TYR A 252 24.44 28.33 -4.36
CA TYR A 252 23.54 27.35 -4.95
C TYR A 252 24.27 26.60 -6.06
N GLY A 253 23.98 25.30 -6.19
CA GLY A 253 24.56 24.45 -7.21
C GLY A 253 23.68 23.27 -7.58
N ASN A 254 24.05 22.60 -8.66
CA ASN A 254 23.39 21.40 -9.16
C ASN A 254 24.14 20.20 -8.58
N VAL A 255 23.50 19.42 -7.70
CA VAL A 255 24.16 18.32 -6.96
C VAL A 255 24.11 17.06 -7.81
N MET A 256 25.27 16.48 -8.12
CA MET A 256 25.41 15.28 -8.93
C MET A 256 25.17 14.03 -8.08
N LEU A 257 24.36 13.10 -8.58
CA LEU A 257 24.06 11.81 -7.98
C LEU A 257 24.42 10.67 -8.97
N LEU A 258 24.02 9.42 -8.68
CA LEU A 258 24.25 8.31 -9.61
C LEU A 258 23.51 8.48 -10.95
N ASN A 259 24.02 7.78 -11.97
CA ASN A 259 23.40 7.60 -13.29
C ASN A 259 22.99 8.92 -13.95
N ASP A 260 23.89 9.90 -13.91
CA ASP A 260 23.76 11.24 -14.50
C ASP A 260 22.50 12.01 -14.05
N SER A 261 21.95 11.65 -12.88
CA SER A 261 20.84 12.37 -12.25
C SER A 261 21.38 13.49 -11.36
N GLN A 262 20.74 14.66 -11.43
CA GLN A 262 21.15 15.85 -10.67
C GLN A 262 19.98 16.49 -9.92
N LEU A 263 20.31 17.22 -8.84
CA LEU A 263 19.36 18.05 -8.10
C LEU A 263 19.69 19.54 -8.31
N ASP A 264 18.93 20.18 -9.20
CA ASP A 264 19.15 21.57 -9.61
C ASP A 264 18.97 22.58 -8.47
N ASN A 265 19.76 23.67 -8.48
CA ASN A 265 19.55 24.87 -7.63
C ASN A 265 19.45 24.55 -6.11
N CYS A 266 20.17 23.53 -5.66
CA CYS A 266 20.31 23.17 -4.25
C CYS A 266 21.12 24.24 -3.50
N ARG A 267 20.60 24.71 -2.36
CA ARG A 267 21.30 25.69 -1.52
C ARG A 267 22.36 24.99 -0.66
N ILE A 268 23.63 25.31 -0.89
CA ILE A 268 24.73 24.77 -0.09
C ILE A 268 24.86 25.58 1.20
N MET A 269 24.86 24.89 2.34
CA MET A 269 24.83 25.52 3.67
C MET A 269 26.24 25.70 4.27
N PHE A 270 27.18 24.81 3.95
CA PHE A 270 28.55 24.81 4.49
C PHE A 270 29.52 25.50 3.54
N VAL A 271 29.30 26.80 3.29
CA VAL A 271 30.05 27.59 2.30
C VAL A 271 31.52 27.85 2.66
N ASP A 272 31.96 27.42 3.85
CA ASP A 272 33.36 27.43 4.32
C ASP A 272 34.00 26.02 4.29
N GLU A 273 33.27 25.00 3.84
CA GLU A 273 33.73 23.61 3.71
C GLU A 273 33.49 23.12 2.27
N VAL A 274 33.94 23.92 1.30
CA VAL A 274 33.93 23.61 -0.14
C VAL A 274 35.32 23.17 -0.57
N PHE A 275 35.44 21.97 -1.15
CA PHE A 275 36.72 21.39 -1.55
C PHE A 275 36.92 21.44 -3.07
N LYS A 276 38.17 21.64 -3.47
CA LYS A 276 38.63 21.36 -4.83
C LYS A 276 38.57 19.86 -5.08
N ILE A 277 38.13 19.47 -6.27
CA ILE A 277 38.28 18.10 -6.77
C ILE A 277 39.73 17.99 -7.30
N GLU A 278 40.55 17.14 -6.68
CA GLU A 278 41.96 17.01 -7.03
C GLU A 278 42.13 16.14 -8.29
N LEU A 279 42.82 16.66 -9.30
CA LEU A 279 42.99 16.00 -10.59
C LEU A 279 44.13 14.95 -10.56
N PRO A 280 44.03 13.84 -11.34
CA PRO A 280 44.99 12.73 -11.26
C PRO A 280 46.46 13.09 -11.51
N ASN A 281 46.75 14.19 -12.21
CA ASN A 281 48.10 14.57 -12.68
C ASN A 281 48.77 15.69 -11.88
N GLU A 282 48.08 16.33 -10.92
CA GLU A 282 48.60 17.47 -10.15
C GLU A 282 49.25 17.03 -8.82
N ARG A 283 50.25 16.12 -8.88
CA ARG A 283 50.62 15.33 -7.70
C ARG A 283 51.88 15.74 -6.94
N ASN A 284 51.69 15.78 -5.63
CA ASN A 284 52.53 15.01 -4.71
C ASN A 284 51.61 14.01 -3.96
N PRO A 285 51.83 12.67 -4.02
CA PRO A 285 50.95 11.67 -3.42
C PRO A 285 50.86 11.74 -1.89
N LEU A 286 49.69 11.40 -1.33
CA LEU A 286 49.50 11.28 0.13
C LEU A 286 49.70 9.82 0.56
N ILE A 287 50.95 9.44 0.82
CA ILE A 287 51.33 8.09 1.26
C ILE A 287 51.44 8.07 2.79
N GLY A 288 50.82 7.09 3.44
CA GLY A 288 50.93 6.88 4.90
C GLY A 288 52.34 6.47 5.33
N GLY A 289 53.07 7.34 6.03
CA GLY A 289 54.35 7.02 6.67
C GLY A 289 54.19 6.51 8.11
N PRO A 290 55.11 5.67 8.65
CA PRO A 290 54.92 5.02 9.96
C PRO A 290 54.90 5.93 11.21
N SER A 291 55.18 7.23 11.07
CA SER A 291 55.51 8.12 12.20
C SER A 291 54.84 9.51 12.19
N GLN A 292 53.93 9.80 11.25
CA GLN A 292 53.12 11.03 11.28
C GLN A 292 51.66 10.75 10.86
N PRO A 293 50.66 11.05 11.71
CA PRO A 293 49.28 11.11 11.26
C PRO A 293 49.09 12.33 10.34
N PRO A 294 48.33 12.23 9.23
CA PRO A 294 48.03 13.39 8.39
C PRO A 294 47.37 14.52 9.19
N LEU A 295 47.92 15.73 9.11
CA LEU A 295 47.29 16.93 9.67
C LEU A 295 45.88 17.11 9.07
N PRO A 296 44.88 17.53 9.87
CA PRO A 296 43.53 16.99 9.74
C PRO A 296 42.80 17.42 8.46
N LEU A 297 42.89 16.56 7.44
CA LEU A 297 41.90 16.47 6.37
C LEU A 297 40.53 16.23 7.03
N ARG A 298 39.48 16.87 6.49
CA ARG A 298 38.05 16.79 6.88
C ARG A 298 37.80 16.11 8.25
N LYS A 299 37.70 16.90 9.34
CA LYS A 299 37.47 16.41 10.73
C LYS A 299 36.54 15.19 10.76
N THR A 300 37.10 13.99 10.91
CA THR A 300 36.53 12.72 10.39
C THR A 300 35.15 12.39 10.98
N GLY A 301 34.98 12.60 12.29
CA GLY A 301 33.67 12.54 12.99
C GLY A 301 32.61 13.57 12.55
N LYS A 302 32.67 14.09 11.32
CA LYS A 302 31.69 14.97 10.67
C LYS A 302 31.29 14.53 9.25
N SER A 303 31.55 13.29 8.85
CA SER A 303 31.06 12.73 7.57
C SER A 303 29.52 12.52 7.54
N GLY A 304 28.83 12.71 8.67
CA GLY A 304 27.37 12.53 8.80
C GLY A 304 26.58 13.69 9.43
N PRO A 305 25.26 13.52 9.64
CA PRO A 305 24.36 14.55 10.17
C PRO A 305 24.59 14.83 11.67
N SER A 306 25.24 15.96 11.95
CA SER A 306 25.62 16.42 13.30
C SER A 306 24.47 16.43 14.33
N CYS A 307 24.72 15.83 15.50
CA CYS A 307 23.79 15.76 16.62
C CYS A 307 23.70 17.10 17.36
N GLN A 308 22.54 17.75 17.24
CA GLN A 308 22.25 19.06 17.86
C GLN A 308 22.32 19.07 19.40
N TYR A 309 22.33 17.90 20.05
CA TYR A 309 22.27 17.76 21.52
C TYR A 309 23.66 17.66 22.15
N CYS A 310 24.52 16.73 21.69
CA CYS A 310 25.91 16.62 22.18
C CYS A 310 26.91 17.45 21.36
N LYS A 311 26.50 18.00 20.20
CA LYS A 311 27.38 18.66 19.22
C LYS A 311 28.53 17.75 18.78
N ASP A 312 28.19 16.48 18.61
CA ASP A 312 29.06 15.36 18.23
C ASP A 312 30.20 15.01 19.21
N ASP A 313 30.26 15.67 20.37
CA ASP A 313 31.21 15.38 21.45
C ASP A 313 31.17 13.89 21.88
N GLU A 314 32.24 13.17 21.55
CA GLU A 314 32.41 11.73 21.77
C GLU A 314 32.44 11.37 23.26
N ASN A 315 33.00 12.26 24.09
CA ASN A 315 33.14 12.07 25.53
C ASN A 315 31.86 12.39 26.32
N LYS A 316 30.80 12.87 25.65
CA LYS A 316 29.50 13.15 26.29
C LYS A 316 28.47 12.05 25.97
N PRO A 317 27.87 11.41 27.00
CA PRO A 317 26.78 10.47 26.78
C PRO A 317 25.56 11.20 26.21
N CYS A 318 24.96 10.64 25.15
CA CYS A 318 23.94 11.30 24.36
C CYS A 318 22.78 10.35 24.00
N ARG A 319 21.69 10.41 24.77
CA ARG A 319 20.43 9.66 24.56
C ARG A 319 19.64 10.08 23.30
N LYS A 320 20.31 10.61 22.27
CA LYS A 320 19.74 11.17 21.03
C LYS A 320 20.47 10.74 19.75
N CYS A 321 21.79 10.51 19.79
CA CYS A 321 22.55 9.90 18.69
C CYS A 321 23.25 8.60 19.09
N ALA A 322 23.15 8.21 20.36
CA ALA A 322 23.62 6.94 20.91
C ALA A 322 22.48 6.31 21.73
N CYS A 323 22.75 5.24 22.49
CA CYS A 323 21.73 4.46 23.18
C CYS A 323 20.79 5.36 24.03
N HIS A 324 19.48 5.25 23.82
CA HIS A 324 18.48 6.12 24.43
C HIS A 324 18.34 5.93 25.94
N VAL A 325 18.82 4.80 26.48
CA VAL A 325 18.74 4.45 27.90
C VAL A 325 19.96 4.98 28.68
N CYS A 326 21.18 4.50 28.38
CA CYS A 326 22.39 4.96 29.06
C CYS A 326 22.93 6.28 28.49
N GLY A 327 22.81 6.51 27.18
CA GLY A 327 23.50 7.57 26.44
C GLY A 327 24.89 7.15 25.91
N GLY A 328 25.34 5.94 26.23
CA GLY A 328 26.63 5.41 25.81
C GLY A 328 26.70 5.05 24.32
N ARG A 329 27.93 5.05 23.79
CA ARG A 329 28.32 4.81 22.38
C ARG A 329 29.05 3.47 22.19
N GLU A 330 29.40 2.80 23.29
CA GLU A 330 30.09 1.52 23.36
C GLU A 330 29.31 0.37 22.70
N ALA A 331 30.02 -0.68 22.26
CA ALA A 331 29.44 -1.90 21.67
C ALA A 331 28.37 -1.64 20.57
N PRO A 332 28.70 -0.93 19.47
CA PRO A 332 27.76 -0.62 18.38
C PRO A 332 27.18 -1.89 17.73
N GLU A 333 27.92 -3.00 17.71
CA GLU A 333 27.48 -4.30 17.21
C GLU A 333 26.40 -4.97 18.09
N LYS A 334 26.14 -4.42 19.27
CA LYS A 334 25.07 -4.82 20.21
C LYS A 334 24.00 -3.73 20.37
N GLN A 335 23.86 -2.84 19.38
CA GLN A 335 22.90 -1.74 19.36
C GLN A 335 21.83 -1.94 18.27
N LEU A 336 20.56 -1.84 18.65
CA LEU A 336 19.40 -1.87 17.75
C LEU A 336 18.88 -0.46 17.48
N LEU A 337 18.40 -0.19 16.27
CA LEU A 337 17.62 1.00 15.92
C LEU A 337 16.13 0.66 15.86
N CYS A 338 15.26 1.55 16.34
CA CYS A 338 13.81 1.32 16.34
C CYS A 338 13.11 1.88 15.08
N ASP A 339 12.44 1.00 14.34
CA ASP A 339 11.68 1.23 13.08
C ASP A 339 10.56 2.31 13.07
N GLU A 340 10.31 3.00 14.19
CA GLU A 340 9.31 4.08 14.29
C GLU A 340 9.87 5.43 14.81
N CYS A 341 10.96 5.39 15.56
CA CYS A 341 11.52 6.60 16.20
C CYS A 341 12.99 6.84 15.85
N ASP A 342 13.63 5.91 15.14
CA ASP A 342 15.03 5.97 14.71
C ASP A 342 16.02 6.09 15.89
N MET A 343 15.55 5.81 17.12
CA MET A 343 16.33 5.86 18.35
C MET A 343 17.07 4.54 18.57
N ALA A 344 18.30 4.63 19.07
CA ALA A 344 19.18 3.50 19.33
C ALA A 344 19.01 2.90 20.74
N PHE A 345 19.21 1.59 20.90
CA PHE A 345 19.11 0.87 22.17
C PHE A 345 20.10 -0.31 22.22
N HIS A 346 20.91 -0.44 23.26
CA HIS A 346 21.69 -1.67 23.47
C HIS A 346 20.80 -2.85 23.86
N LEU A 347 21.14 -4.04 23.38
CA LEU A 347 20.48 -5.31 23.73
C LEU A 347 20.35 -5.50 25.26
N TYR A 348 21.40 -5.15 26.02
CA TYR A 348 21.48 -5.25 27.48
C TYR A 348 20.89 -4.06 28.24
N CYS A 349 20.58 -2.95 27.57
CA CYS A 349 19.89 -1.80 28.18
C CYS A 349 18.35 -1.91 28.10
N LEU A 350 17.83 -2.92 27.38
CA LEU A 350 16.40 -3.17 27.24
C LEU A 350 15.83 -3.89 28.47
N GLN A 351 14.52 -3.75 28.67
CA GLN A 351 13.76 -4.47 29.70
C GLN A 351 12.53 -5.14 29.05
N PRO A 352 12.45 -6.48 29.03
CA PRO A 352 13.52 -7.43 29.38
C PRO A 352 14.75 -7.28 28.46
N GLN A 353 15.91 -7.70 28.95
CA GLN A 353 17.16 -7.69 28.17
C GLN A 353 17.09 -8.70 27.02
N LEU A 354 17.75 -8.37 25.90
CA LEU A 354 17.89 -9.26 24.76
C LEU A 354 19.29 -9.91 24.77
N THR A 355 19.35 -11.22 24.50
CA THR A 355 20.61 -11.98 24.44
C THR A 355 21.30 -11.92 23.08
N CYS A 356 20.57 -11.54 22.03
CA CYS A 356 21.04 -11.43 20.65
C CYS A 356 20.17 -10.44 19.87
N VAL A 357 20.66 -10.02 18.69
CA VAL A 357 19.86 -9.27 17.71
C VAL A 357 18.67 -10.14 17.27
N PRO A 358 17.42 -9.62 17.30
CA PRO A 358 16.24 -10.37 16.85
C PRO A 358 16.34 -10.78 15.37
N PRO A 359 15.84 -11.97 14.98
CA PRO A 359 15.85 -12.43 13.60
C PRO A 359 14.78 -11.75 12.72
N GLU A 360 13.85 -11.01 13.31
CA GLU A 360 12.87 -10.22 12.57
C GLU A 360 13.51 -8.99 11.90
N PRO A 361 13.20 -8.68 10.61
CA PRO A 361 13.74 -7.52 9.90
C PRO A 361 13.08 -6.18 10.29
N GLU A 362 12.27 -6.16 11.35
CA GLU A 362 11.73 -4.94 11.97
C GLU A 362 11.75 -5.09 13.49
N TRP A 363 12.25 -4.08 14.20
CA TRP A 363 12.27 -4.04 15.66
C TRP A 363 11.74 -2.71 16.22
N TYR A 364 10.90 -2.83 17.25
CA TYR A 364 10.20 -1.71 17.87
C TYR A 364 10.57 -1.65 19.36
N CYS A 365 11.17 -0.54 19.79
CA CYS A 365 11.53 -0.30 21.18
C CYS A 365 10.29 -0.27 22.09
N PRO A 366 10.43 -0.47 23.42
CA PRO A 366 9.30 -0.51 24.34
C PRO A 366 8.36 0.71 24.28
N SER A 367 8.86 1.89 23.90
CA SER A 367 8.04 3.11 23.79
C SER A 367 7.28 3.27 22.46
N CYS A 368 7.62 2.49 21.43
CA CYS A 368 6.98 2.50 20.11
C CYS A 368 6.17 1.22 19.84
N ARG A 369 6.59 0.09 20.43
CA ARG A 369 5.85 -1.16 20.46
C ARG A 369 4.47 -0.91 21.08
N THR A 370 3.44 -0.81 20.25
CA THR A 370 2.06 -0.67 20.72
C THR A 370 1.68 -1.94 21.47
N ASP A 371 1.48 -1.86 22.78
CA ASP A 371 0.97 -3.01 23.53
C ASP A 371 -0.49 -3.26 23.13
N SER A 372 -0.81 -4.52 22.82
CA SER A 372 -2.17 -4.95 22.51
C SER A 372 -3.12 -4.95 23.73
N SER A 373 -2.63 -4.58 24.92
CA SER A 373 -3.37 -4.51 26.18
C SER A 373 -3.49 -3.12 26.81
N GLU A 374 -2.84 -2.08 26.26
CA GLU A 374 -3.00 -0.70 26.75
C GLU A 374 -4.35 -0.09 26.34
N VAL A 375 -5.03 0.56 27.28
CA VAL A 375 -6.30 1.25 27.07
C VAL A 375 -6.06 2.76 26.96
N VAL A 376 -6.21 3.30 25.75
CA VAL A 376 -6.03 4.74 25.47
C VAL A 376 -7.20 5.56 26.01
N GLN A 377 -6.91 6.65 26.72
CA GLN A 377 -7.93 7.52 27.31
C GLN A 377 -8.60 8.47 26.31
N ALA A 378 -9.77 8.98 26.66
CA ALA A 378 -10.59 9.82 25.78
C ALA A 378 -9.93 11.17 25.47
N GLY A 379 -9.45 11.34 24.24
CA GLY A 379 -8.76 12.55 23.75
C GLY A 379 -7.44 12.21 23.09
N GLU A 380 -6.76 11.15 23.57
CA GLU A 380 -5.59 10.60 22.90
C GLU A 380 -5.96 9.67 21.75
N LYS A 381 -5.02 9.50 20.82
CA LYS A 381 -5.10 8.53 19.73
C LYS A 381 -4.14 7.38 20.05
N LEU A 382 -4.49 6.14 19.69
CA LEU A 382 -3.48 5.08 19.60
C LEU A 382 -2.28 5.61 18.79
N LYS A 383 -1.06 5.32 19.26
CA LYS A 383 0.18 5.63 18.51
C LYS A 383 0.06 5.04 17.10
N GLN A 384 -0.09 5.91 16.11
CA GLN A 384 -0.26 5.50 14.74
C GLN A 384 1.10 5.11 14.18
N SER A 385 1.32 3.80 14.02
CA SER A 385 2.52 3.21 13.40
C SER A 385 2.95 4.02 12.18
N LYS A 386 4.02 4.82 12.32
CA LYS A 386 4.45 5.75 11.26
C LYS A 386 4.82 5.02 9.97
N LYS A 387 5.25 3.76 10.08
CA LYS A 387 5.59 2.87 8.96
C LYS A 387 4.35 2.52 8.12
N LYS A 388 3.19 2.25 8.72
CA LYS A 388 1.92 2.00 7.99
C LYS A 388 1.48 3.19 7.13
N ALA A 389 1.76 4.42 7.55
CA ALA A 389 1.48 5.63 6.76
C ALA A 389 2.44 5.85 5.58
N LYS A 390 3.55 5.09 5.49
CA LYS A 390 4.58 5.18 4.44
C LYS A 390 4.64 3.96 3.50
N MET A 391 3.87 2.88 3.74
CA MET A 391 3.96 1.64 2.96
C MET A 391 3.67 1.85 1.46
N ALA A 392 4.44 1.17 0.59
CA ALA A 392 4.26 1.21 -0.86
C ALA A 392 2.86 0.76 -1.34
N SER A 393 2.15 -0.07 -0.57
CA SER A 393 0.75 -0.44 -0.84
C SER A 393 -0.26 0.70 -0.67
N ALA A 394 0.12 1.78 0.03
CA ALA A 394 -0.68 3.00 0.19
C ALA A 394 -0.27 4.13 -0.78
N THR A 395 0.88 3.99 -1.46
CA THR A 395 1.40 4.95 -2.47
C THR A 395 1.51 4.36 -3.88
N SER A 396 1.06 3.12 -4.10
CA SER A 396 1.13 2.43 -5.40
C SER A 396 0.19 3.05 -6.44
N SER A 397 0.68 4.05 -7.17
CA SER A 397 0.06 4.62 -8.38
C SER A 397 0.16 3.66 -9.58
N SER A 398 -0.42 2.46 -9.44
CA SER A 398 -0.44 1.43 -10.47
C SER A 398 -1.35 1.83 -11.64
N ARG A 399 -0.80 2.59 -12.60
CA ARG A 399 -1.38 2.85 -13.95
C ARG A 399 -1.43 1.58 -14.80
N ARG A 400 -1.93 0.46 -14.26
CA ARG A 400 -2.16 -0.77 -15.02
C ARG A 400 -3.57 -0.78 -15.54
N ASP A 401 -3.68 -0.70 -16.86
CA ASP A 401 -4.89 -1.01 -17.63
C ASP A 401 -5.55 -2.32 -17.11
N TRP A 402 -6.87 -2.29 -17.02
CA TRP A 402 -7.69 -3.39 -16.47
C TRP A 402 -7.94 -4.53 -17.47
N GLY A 403 -7.15 -4.61 -18.55
CA GLY A 403 -7.20 -5.68 -19.53
C GLY A 403 -7.08 -7.11 -18.96
N LYS A 404 -6.38 -7.32 -17.84
CA LYS A 404 -5.88 -8.64 -17.37
C LYS A 404 -6.37 -9.15 -15.99
N GLY A 405 -7.60 -8.82 -15.58
CA GLY A 405 -8.41 -9.67 -14.68
C GLY A 405 -8.09 -9.67 -13.16
N MET A 406 -8.77 -10.56 -12.42
CA MET A 406 -8.94 -10.49 -10.95
C MET A 406 -7.74 -11.02 -10.11
N ALA A 407 -6.53 -11.11 -10.67
CA ALA A 407 -5.41 -11.78 -10.00
C ALA A 407 -4.74 -10.95 -8.89
N CYS A 408 -4.67 -9.62 -9.07
CA CYS A 408 -3.94 -8.68 -8.20
C CYS A 408 -4.85 -7.59 -7.60
N VAL A 409 -6.16 -7.83 -7.56
CA VAL A 409 -7.16 -6.81 -7.21
C VAL A 409 -7.31 -6.69 -5.68
N GLY A 410 -7.18 -5.46 -5.17
CA GLY A 410 -7.41 -5.12 -3.76
C GLY A 410 -8.90 -5.03 -3.39
N ARG A 411 -9.19 -4.89 -2.10
CA ARG A 411 -10.56 -4.64 -1.60
C ARG A 411 -11.03 -3.25 -2.03
N THR A 412 -12.28 -3.14 -2.47
CA THR A 412 -12.91 -1.85 -2.81
C THR A 412 -13.71 -1.24 -1.66
N LYS A 413 -14.11 -2.07 -0.70
CA LYS A 413 -14.85 -1.72 0.53
C LYS A 413 -14.28 -2.56 1.68
N GLU A 414 -14.46 -2.11 2.92
CA GLU A 414 -14.10 -2.87 4.13
C GLU A 414 -15.29 -2.82 5.09
N CYS A 415 -15.55 -3.93 5.80
CA CYS A 415 -16.67 -3.99 6.71
C CYS A 415 -16.33 -3.39 8.08
N THR A 416 -17.16 -2.43 8.49
CA THR A 416 -17.13 -1.72 9.77
C THR A 416 -18.22 -2.20 10.74
N ILE A 417 -19.16 -3.04 10.28
CA ILE A 417 -20.35 -3.47 11.04
C ILE A 417 -19.94 -4.25 12.29
N VAL A 418 -18.95 -5.13 12.17
CA VAL A 418 -18.35 -5.91 13.26
C VAL A 418 -16.82 -5.86 13.16
N PRO A 419 -16.08 -5.93 14.29
CA PRO A 419 -14.63 -5.82 14.27
C PRO A 419 -13.94 -7.04 13.64
N ALA A 420 -12.68 -6.89 13.21
CA ALA A 420 -11.96 -7.92 12.45
C ALA A 420 -11.73 -9.24 13.22
N ASN A 421 -11.82 -9.23 14.55
CA ASN A 421 -11.74 -10.38 15.46
C ASN A 421 -13.11 -10.97 15.85
N HIS A 422 -14.21 -10.51 15.24
CA HIS A 422 -15.58 -10.95 15.56
C HIS A 422 -15.81 -12.45 15.33
N PHE A 423 -16.42 -13.12 16.30
CA PHE A 423 -16.80 -14.54 16.28
C PHE A 423 -18.31 -14.71 16.03
N GLY A 424 -18.70 -15.72 15.25
CA GLY A 424 -20.11 -16.00 14.92
C GLY A 424 -20.54 -15.48 13.53
N PRO A 425 -21.85 -15.41 13.25
CA PRO A 425 -22.37 -14.87 11.98
C PRO A 425 -22.03 -13.40 11.79
N ILE A 426 -22.15 -12.90 10.57
CA ILE A 426 -22.11 -11.46 10.30
C ILE A 426 -23.56 -10.94 10.16
N PRO A 427 -23.93 -9.85 10.87
CA PRO A 427 -25.16 -9.11 10.58
C PRO A 427 -25.29 -8.77 9.09
N GLY A 428 -26.46 -9.06 8.49
CA GLY A 428 -26.77 -8.76 7.09
C GLY A 428 -26.21 -9.74 6.03
N VAL A 429 -25.43 -10.75 6.41
CA VAL A 429 -24.88 -11.77 5.48
C VAL A 429 -25.45 -13.16 5.82
N PRO A 430 -26.67 -13.48 5.35
CA PRO A 430 -27.33 -14.75 5.65
C PRO A 430 -26.64 -15.94 4.97
N VAL A 431 -26.83 -17.12 5.56
CA VAL A 431 -26.41 -18.40 4.96
C VAL A 431 -27.01 -18.57 3.57
N GLY A 432 -26.15 -18.93 2.60
CA GLY A 432 -26.50 -18.99 1.19
C GLY A 432 -26.06 -17.78 0.36
N THR A 433 -25.55 -16.69 0.97
CA THR A 433 -24.97 -15.55 0.22
C THR A 433 -23.79 -16.01 -0.65
N MET A 434 -23.70 -15.48 -1.88
CA MET A 434 -22.77 -15.94 -2.93
C MET A 434 -21.96 -14.79 -3.53
N TRP A 435 -20.67 -15.02 -3.78
CA TRP A 435 -19.76 -14.04 -4.38
C TRP A 435 -18.83 -14.67 -5.43
N ARG A 436 -18.58 -13.96 -6.52
CA ARG A 436 -17.82 -14.50 -7.65
C ARG A 436 -16.33 -14.68 -7.38
N PHE A 437 -15.73 -13.80 -6.57
CA PHE A 437 -14.29 -13.75 -6.30
C PHE A 437 -13.98 -13.63 -4.80
N ARG A 438 -12.84 -14.20 -4.35
CA ARG A 438 -12.43 -14.15 -2.93
C ARG A 438 -12.18 -12.74 -2.39
N VAL A 439 -11.87 -11.77 -3.24
CA VAL A 439 -11.73 -10.37 -2.83
C VAL A 439 -13.05 -9.75 -2.37
N GLN A 440 -14.19 -10.18 -2.95
CA GLN A 440 -15.51 -9.76 -2.50
C GLN A 440 -15.82 -10.35 -1.12
N VAL A 441 -15.53 -11.65 -0.91
CA VAL A 441 -15.61 -12.36 0.40
C VAL A 441 -14.62 -11.81 1.46
N SER A 442 -13.84 -10.77 1.12
CA SER A 442 -12.92 -10.07 2.03
C SER A 442 -13.21 -8.57 2.12
N SER A 443 -14.05 -8.04 1.20
CA SER A 443 -14.55 -6.67 1.19
C SER A 443 -15.88 -6.60 1.94
N ASP A 444 -16.76 -7.56 1.64
CA ASP A 444 -17.74 -8.05 2.60
C ASP A 444 -17.02 -8.77 3.76
N PRO A 445 -17.62 -8.78 4.97
CA PRO A 445 -16.90 -8.81 6.24
C PRO A 445 -15.80 -9.84 6.48
N THR A 446 -14.78 -9.35 7.19
CA THR A 446 -13.55 -10.02 7.58
C THR A 446 -13.78 -11.32 8.37
N GLY A 447 -12.87 -12.28 8.19
CA GLY A 447 -12.81 -13.52 8.99
C GLY A 447 -13.50 -14.75 8.40
N PHE A 448 -13.92 -14.72 7.12
CA PHE A 448 -14.26 -15.95 6.40
C PHE A 448 -13.00 -16.80 6.14
N GLN A 449 -12.89 -17.97 6.77
CA GLN A 449 -11.88 -18.96 6.39
C GLN A 449 -12.27 -19.55 5.02
N THR A 450 -11.74 -18.96 3.95
CA THR A 450 -12.02 -19.37 2.57
C THR A 450 -11.32 -20.69 2.25
N SER A 451 -11.96 -21.80 2.65
CA SER A 451 -11.40 -23.15 2.60
C SER A 451 -10.77 -23.50 1.24
N SER A 452 -9.61 -24.14 1.28
CA SER A 452 -8.98 -24.80 0.12
C SER A 452 -9.16 -26.30 0.28
N SER A 453 -10.20 -26.86 -0.37
CA SER A 453 -10.47 -28.29 -0.49
C SER A 453 -10.27 -29.12 0.80
N PRO A 454 -11.27 -29.17 1.72
CA PRO A 454 -11.32 -30.23 2.74
C PRO A 454 -11.07 -31.62 2.13
N LEU A 455 -10.35 -32.48 2.85
CA LEU A 455 -9.95 -33.81 2.33
C LEU A 455 -11.16 -34.74 2.19
N GLN A 456 -12.15 -34.55 3.07
CA GLN A 456 -13.45 -35.20 3.06
C GLN A 456 -14.48 -34.17 3.54
N ASP A 457 -15.55 -33.99 2.77
CA ASP A 457 -16.60 -33.00 3.04
C ASP A 457 -17.98 -33.66 2.94
N ASN A 458 -18.67 -33.70 4.08
CA ASN A 458 -20.00 -34.28 4.24
C ASN A 458 -21.08 -33.21 4.45
N GLY A 459 -20.81 -31.95 4.12
CA GLY A 459 -21.75 -30.83 4.24
C GLY A 459 -21.90 -30.36 5.69
N ASN A 460 -22.58 -31.15 6.51
CA ASN A 460 -22.80 -30.89 7.95
C ASN A 460 -21.53 -31.10 8.80
N PHE A 461 -20.52 -31.79 8.28
CA PHE A 461 -19.19 -31.89 8.88
C PHE A 461 -18.12 -32.13 7.81
N PHE A 462 -16.87 -31.76 8.08
CA PHE A 462 -15.75 -31.97 7.16
C PHE A 462 -14.41 -32.02 7.89
N THR A 463 -13.45 -32.71 7.28
CA THR A 463 -12.06 -32.78 7.75
C THR A 463 -11.23 -31.76 6.99
N TYR A 464 -10.91 -30.65 7.66
CA TYR A 464 -10.02 -29.62 7.15
C TYR A 464 -8.55 -30.02 7.39
N THR A 465 -7.65 -29.49 6.55
CA THR A 465 -6.20 -29.67 6.68
C THR A 465 -5.54 -28.31 6.85
N GLY A 466 -4.57 -28.21 7.75
CA GLY A 466 -3.85 -26.98 8.07
C GLY A 466 -3.05 -26.41 6.91
N SER A 467 -2.48 -25.24 7.14
CA SER A 467 -1.57 -24.55 6.21
C SER A 467 -0.10 -24.80 6.58
N GLY A 468 0.83 -24.37 5.71
CA GLY A 468 2.26 -24.61 5.88
C GLY A 468 2.69 -26.02 5.46
N GLY A 469 3.94 -26.37 5.78
CA GLY A 469 4.60 -27.59 5.29
C GLY A 469 4.92 -27.55 3.80
N ARG A 470 5.17 -26.35 3.25
CA ARG A 470 5.30 -26.05 1.81
C ARG A 470 6.41 -25.05 1.58
N ASP A 471 7.23 -25.29 0.57
CA ASP A 471 8.07 -24.25 -0.02
C ASP A 471 7.19 -23.22 -0.75
N LEU A 472 7.38 -21.94 -0.42
CA LEU A 472 6.74 -20.80 -1.10
C LEU A 472 7.76 -19.78 -1.65
N SER A 473 9.04 -20.17 -1.75
CA SER A 473 10.12 -19.42 -2.40
C SER A 473 9.73 -18.93 -3.80
N GLY A 474 10.33 -17.84 -4.28
CA GLY A 474 9.94 -17.24 -5.57
C GLY A 474 8.52 -16.69 -5.58
N ASN A 475 8.06 -16.11 -4.45
CA ASN A 475 6.78 -15.41 -4.34
C ASN A 475 5.54 -16.29 -4.68
N LYS A 476 5.62 -17.60 -4.45
CA LYS A 476 4.50 -18.54 -4.68
C LYS A 476 3.32 -18.25 -3.72
N ARG A 477 2.13 -18.76 -4.04
CA ARG A 477 0.93 -18.73 -3.16
C ARG A 477 0.40 -20.10 -2.79
N THR A 478 0.79 -21.13 -3.55
CA THR A 478 0.46 -22.54 -3.32
C THR A 478 1.57 -23.41 -3.89
N ALA A 479 1.92 -24.48 -3.19
CA ALA A 479 2.81 -25.55 -3.66
C ALA A 479 2.31 -26.90 -3.11
N GLY A 480 2.96 -28.00 -3.51
CA GLY A 480 2.80 -29.29 -2.83
C GLY A 480 3.37 -29.26 -1.41
N GLN A 481 3.08 -30.28 -0.60
CA GLN A 481 3.78 -30.42 0.69
C GLN A 481 5.24 -30.83 0.44
N SER A 482 6.16 -30.18 1.14
CA SER A 482 7.61 -30.45 1.10
C SER A 482 8.25 -30.49 2.49
N SER A 483 7.45 -30.34 3.54
CA SER A 483 7.87 -30.35 4.95
C SER A 483 6.66 -30.59 5.86
N ASP A 484 6.94 -30.90 7.13
CA ASP A 484 5.91 -31.10 8.14
C ASP A 484 5.21 -29.80 8.55
N GLN A 485 3.90 -29.89 8.82
CA GLN A 485 3.11 -28.77 9.33
C GLN A 485 3.28 -28.61 10.85
N LYS A 486 3.48 -27.37 11.30
CA LYS A 486 3.61 -27.03 12.74
C LYS A 486 2.29 -26.49 13.31
N LEU A 487 2.06 -26.67 14.61
CA LEU A 487 0.90 -26.11 15.33
C LEU A 487 1.13 -24.63 15.69
N THR A 488 1.44 -23.81 14.68
CA THR A 488 1.73 -22.39 14.82
C THR A 488 0.75 -21.55 14.01
N ASN A 489 0.75 -20.23 14.23
CA ASN A 489 0.04 -19.24 13.42
C ASN A 489 -1.45 -19.62 13.18
N THR A 490 -1.87 -19.76 11.93
CA THR A 490 -3.25 -20.13 11.54
C THR A 490 -3.68 -21.52 12.02
N ASN A 491 -2.74 -22.47 12.14
CA ASN A 491 -3.03 -23.82 12.63
C ASN A 491 -3.37 -23.77 14.12
N ARG A 492 -2.51 -23.10 14.91
CA ARG A 492 -2.78 -22.86 16.34
C ARG A 492 -4.05 -22.05 16.57
N ALA A 493 -4.30 -21.03 15.75
CA ALA A 493 -5.51 -20.21 15.84
C ALA A 493 -6.79 -21.04 15.66
N LEU A 494 -6.82 -21.96 14.68
CA LEU A 494 -7.95 -22.87 14.48
C LEU A 494 -8.06 -23.95 15.58
N ALA A 495 -6.93 -24.42 16.12
CA ALA A 495 -6.95 -25.34 17.27
C ALA A 495 -7.57 -24.70 18.53
N LEU A 496 -7.35 -23.40 18.76
CA LEU A 496 -7.95 -22.61 19.84
C LEU A 496 -9.47 -22.35 19.69
N ASN A 497 -10.11 -22.86 18.63
CA ASN A 497 -11.57 -22.94 18.51
C ASN A 497 -12.15 -24.25 19.07
N CYS A 498 -11.31 -25.25 19.38
CA CYS A 498 -11.72 -26.48 20.08
C CYS A 498 -12.02 -26.15 21.55
N ASP A 499 -13.07 -26.74 22.13
CA ASP A 499 -13.32 -26.66 23.58
C ASP A 499 -12.45 -27.68 24.33
N ASN A 500 -11.14 -27.41 24.37
CA ASN A 500 -10.16 -28.13 25.17
C ASN A 500 -8.88 -27.28 25.33
N VAL A 501 -8.00 -27.67 26.25
CA VAL A 501 -6.67 -27.07 26.40
C VAL A 501 -5.83 -27.34 25.15
N ILE A 502 -5.05 -26.34 24.73
CA ILE A 502 -4.17 -26.45 23.55
C ILE A 502 -3.05 -27.48 23.82
N SER A 503 -2.90 -28.41 22.88
CA SER A 503 -2.01 -29.57 22.96
C SER A 503 -1.30 -29.81 21.63
N GLU A 504 0.03 -29.94 21.67
CA GLU A 504 0.91 -30.28 20.54
C GLU A 504 0.72 -31.73 20.03
N LYS A 505 -0.02 -32.58 20.77
CA LYS A 505 -0.42 -33.92 20.33
C LYS A 505 -1.82 -33.95 19.70
N GLY A 506 -2.52 -32.81 19.65
CA GLY A 506 -3.94 -32.73 19.34
C GLY A 506 -4.83 -32.80 20.59
N ALA A 507 -6.11 -32.46 20.41
CA ALA A 507 -7.14 -32.56 21.45
C ALA A 507 -8.55 -32.71 20.84
N GLU A 508 -9.46 -33.31 21.60
CA GLU A 508 -10.88 -33.54 21.28
C GLU A 508 -11.76 -32.91 22.36
N ALA A 509 -12.76 -32.12 21.96
CA ALA A 509 -13.63 -31.38 22.87
C ALA A 509 -14.66 -32.30 23.53
N LYS A 510 -14.90 -32.11 24.84
CA LYS A 510 -15.94 -32.86 25.57
C LYS A 510 -17.34 -32.40 25.19
N ASP A 511 -17.57 -31.08 25.19
CA ASP A 511 -18.73 -30.48 24.52
C ASP A 511 -18.25 -29.55 23.39
N TRP A 512 -18.12 -30.13 22.20
CA TRP A 512 -17.76 -29.41 20.98
C TRP A 512 -18.66 -28.21 20.64
N ARG A 513 -19.83 -28.06 21.26
CA ARG A 513 -20.68 -26.86 21.11
C ARG A 513 -20.26 -25.66 21.95
N GLN A 514 -19.43 -25.83 22.98
CA GLN A 514 -18.80 -24.67 23.65
C GLN A 514 -17.66 -24.07 22.81
N GLY A 515 -17.17 -24.82 21.81
CA GLY A 515 -16.11 -24.40 20.90
C GLY A 515 -16.41 -23.10 20.15
N LYS A 516 -15.38 -22.30 19.87
CA LYS A 516 -15.54 -20.98 19.27
C LYS A 516 -16.02 -21.09 17.81
N PRO A 517 -17.03 -20.32 17.38
CA PRO A 517 -17.65 -20.46 16.07
C PRO A 517 -16.74 -20.02 14.91
N VAL A 518 -16.70 -20.84 13.84
CA VAL A 518 -15.95 -20.61 12.59
C VAL A 518 -16.94 -20.36 11.45
N ARG A 519 -16.77 -19.23 10.73
CA ARG A 519 -17.52 -18.91 9.50
C ARG A 519 -16.96 -19.70 8.32
N VAL A 520 -17.75 -20.63 7.77
CA VAL A 520 -17.29 -21.52 6.67
C VAL A 520 -17.78 -21.05 5.32
N VAL A 521 -16.85 -20.93 4.37
CA VAL A 521 -17.13 -20.66 2.96
C VAL A 521 -16.65 -21.83 2.09
N ARG A 522 -17.55 -22.36 1.26
CA ARG A 522 -17.22 -23.30 0.19
C ARG A 522 -17.02 -22.57 -1.14
N ASN A 523 -16.13 -23.09 -1.98
CA ASN A 523 -15.75 -22.52 -3.27
C ASN A 523 -15.81 -23.59 -4.36
N MET A 524 -16.15 -23.20 -5.60
CA MET A 524 -16.28 -24.10 -6.76
C MET A 524 -15.08 -25.03 -7.01
N LYS A 525 -13.85 -24.63 -6.63
CA LYS A 525 -12.64 -25.48 -6.76
C LYS A 525 -12.72 -26.76 -5.90
N GLY A 526 -13.55 -26.79 -4.86
CA GLY A 526 -13.85 -27.98 -4.07
C GLY A 526 -14.73 -29.01 -4.80
N GLY A 527 -15.42 -28.63 -5.88
CA GLY A 527 -16.36 -29.48 -6.61
C GLY A 527 -15.77 -30.79 -7.17
N LYS A 528 -14.44 -30.86 -7.32
CA LYS A 528 -13.73 -32.10 -7.69
C LYS A 528 -13.84 -33.21 -6.64
N HIS A 529 -14.08 -32.87 -5.38
CA HIS A 529 -14.06 -33.79 -4.24
C HIS A 529 -15.23 -33.60 -3.25
N SER A 530 -16.07 -32.57 -3.45
CA SER A 530 -17.24 -32.26 -2.61
C SER A 530 -18.46 -31.91 -3.46
N LYS A 531 -19.53 -32.70 -3.30
CA LYS A 531 -20.87 -32.40 -3.83
C LYS A 531 -21.58 -31.21 -3.16
N TYR A 532 -20.98 -30.65 -2.11
CA TYR A 532 -21.53 -29.53 -1.34
C TYR A 532 -20.98 -28.17 -1.78
N ALA A 533 -19.91 -28.16 -2.59
CA ALA A 533 -19.37 -26.94 -3.19
C ALA A 533 -20.38 -26.26 -4.13
N PRO A 534 -20.41 -24.92 -4.22
CA PRO A 534 -21.23 -24.22 -5.19
C PRO A 534 -20.69 -24.42 -6.63
N ALA A 535 -21.58 -24.41 -7.63
CA ALA A 535 -21.19 -24.60 -9.03
C ALA A 535 -20.28 -23.48 -9.57
N GLU A 536 -20.46 -22.24 -9.09
CA GLU A 536 -19.61 -21.09 -9.39
C GLU A 536 -19.24 -20.35 -8.10
N GLY A 537 -18.08 -19.67 -8.11
CA GLY A 537 -17.73 -18.68 -7.09
C GLY A 537 -17.51 -19.25 -5.69
N ASN A 538 -18.05 -18.54 -4.69
CA ASN A 538 -17.93 -18.79 -3.26
C ASN A 538 -19.32 -18.65 -2.63
N ARG A 539 -19.63 -19.45 -1.60
CA ARG A 539 -20.90 -19.38 -0.86
C ARG A 539 -20.65 -19.52 0.65
N TYR A 540 -21.33 -18.71 1.45
CA TYR A 540 -21.33 -18.83 2.92
C TYR A 540 -22.30 -19.93 3.35
N ASP A 541 -21.80 -20.91 4.11
CA ASP A 541 -22.52 -22.14 4.48
C ASP A 541 -22.86 -22.23 5.97
N GLY A 542 -22.57 -21.16 6.73
CA GLY A 542 -22.89 -21.03 8.14
C GLY A 542 -21.72 -21.27 9.10
N ILE A 543 -22.10 -21.45 10.37
CA ILE A 543 -21.23 -21.64 11.52
C ILE A 543 -20.93 -23.10 11.79
N TYR A 544 -19.66 -23.37 12.05
CA TYR A 544 -19.13 -24.67 12.42
C TYR A 544 -18.22 -24.52 13.64
N LYS A 545 -18.07 -25.57 14.43
CA LYS A 545 -17.16 -25.63 15.60
C LYS A 545 -16.17 -26.77 15.44
N VAL A 546 -14.99 -26.63 16.02
CA VAL A 546 -13.92 -27.64 15.96
C VAL A 546 -14.23 -28.70 17.02
N VAL A 547 -14.54 -29.91 16.57
CA VAL A 547 -14.78 -31.07 17.45
C VAL A 547 -13.47 -31.63 17.97
N LYS A 548 -12.47 -31.74 17.08
CA LYS A 548 -11.11 -32.14 17.43
C LYS A 548 -10.09 -31.74 16.38
N TYR A 549 -8.83 -31.74 16.77
CA TYR A 549 -7.70 -31.53 15.88
C TYR A 549 -6.53 -32.46 16.26
N TRP A 550 -5.79 -32.96 15.27
CA TRP A 550 -4.72 -33.95 15.46
C TRP A 550 -3.64 -33.87 14.37
N PRO A 551 -2.39 -34.25 14.66
CA PRO A 551 -1.36 -34.44 13.65
C PRO A 551 -1.49 -35.83 12.99
N GLU A 552 -1.25 -35.92 11.69
CA GLU A 552 -1.32 -37.18 10.92
C GLU A 552 -0.35 -37.14 9.74
N LYS A 553 0.22 -38.28 9.31
CA LYS A 553 0.96 -38.32 8.04
C LYS A 553 -0.01 -38.16 6.86
N GLY A 554 0.18 -37.11 6.08
CA GLY A 554 -0.61 -36.82 4.89
C GLY A 554 -0.29 -37.76 3.73
N LYS A 555 -1.07 -37.65 2.64
CA LYS A 555 -0.85 -38.44 1.40
C LYS A 555 0.53 -38.22 0.73
N SER A 556 1.26 -37.19 1.16
CA SER A 556 2.63 -36.84 0.75
C SER A 556 3.71 -37.32 1.73
N GLY A 557 3.40 -38.19 2.70
CA GLY A 557 4.34 -38.69 3.71
C GLY A 557 4.59 -37.73 4.89
N PHE A 558 4.69 -36.43 4.61
CA PHE A 558 4.84 -35.36 5.62
C PHE A 558 3.65 -35.27 6.58
N LEU A 559 3.93 -34.85 7.81
CA LEU A 559 2.93 -34.56 8.85
C LEU A 559 2.07 -33.36 8.45
N VAL A 560 0.76 -33.51 8.55
CA VAL A 560 -0.24 -32.45 8.37
C VAL A 560 -1.15 -32.36 9.58
N TRP A 561 -1.61 -31.16 9.89
CA TRP A 561 -2.60 -30.96 10.95
C TRP A 561 -4.02 -31.09 10.40
N ARG A 562 -4.83 -31.91 11.05
CA ARG A 562 -6.25 -32.12 10.70
C ARG A 562 -7.16 -31.50 11.74
N TYR A 563 -8.34 -31.07 11.28
CA TYR A 563 -9.39 -30.47 12.11
C TYR A 563 -10.74 -31.04 11.65
N LEU A 564 -11.49 -31.64 12.57
CA LEU A 564 -12.88 -32.04 12.32
C LEU A 564 -13.80 -30.86 12.68
N LEU A 565 -14.40 -30.24 11.66
CA LEU A 565 -15.39 -29.19 11.85
C LEU A 565 -16.79 -29.76 11.68
N ARG A 566 -17.71 -29.42 12.59
CA ARG A 566 -19.12 -29.82 12.57
C ARG A 566 -20.01 -28.59 12.64
N ARG A 567 -21.10 -28.59 11.86
CA ARG A 567 -22.03 -27.45 11.75
C ARG A 567 -22.84 -27.29 13.04
N ASP A 568 -22.96 -26.05 13.50
CA ASP A 568 -23.73 -25.66 14.69
C ASP A 568 -24.33 -24.27 14.41
N ASP A 569 -25.41 -24.28 13.61
CA ASP A 569 -26.01 -23.10 12.98
C ASP A 569 -27.49 -23.39 12.68
N THR A 570 -28.37 -22.46 13.06
CA THR A 570 -29.83 -22.57 12.95
C THR A 570 -30.39 -22.27 11.56
N GLU A 571 -29.66 -21.58 10.68
CA GLU A 571 -30.09 -21.42 9.29
C GLU A 571 -29.91 -22.75 8.53
N PRO A 572 -30.83 -23.17 7.64
CA PRO A 572 -30.71 -24.43 6.91
C PRO A 572 -29.52 -24.43 5.94
N GLY A 573 -28.82 -25.58 5.84
CA GLY A 573 -27.65 -25.73 4.98
C GLY A 573 -28.00 -25.53 3.48
N PRO A 574 -27.27 -24.69 2.70
CA PRO A 574 -27.64 -24.29 1.33
C PRO A 574 -27.88 -25.40 0.28
N TRP A 575 -27.46 -26.64 0.55
CA TRP A 575 -27.67 -27.80 -0.33
C TRP A 575 -28.99 -28.55 -0.05
N THR A 576 -29.60 -28.35 1.13
CA THR A 576 -30.89 -28.92 1.54
C THR A 576 -32.06 -28.32 0.75
N ARG A 577 -33.28 -28.88 0.89
CA ARG A 577 -34.49 -28.31 0.28
C ARG A 577 -34.79 -26.93 0.90
N GLU A 578 -34.93 -26.89 2.22
CA GLU A 578 -35.15 -25.66 3.01
C GLU A 578 -34.11 -24.57 2.73
N GLY A 579 -32.82 -24.92 2.61
CA GLY A 579 -31.76 -23.97 2.28
C GLY A 579 -31.91 -23.37 0.89
N LYS A 580 -32.30 -24.16 -0.12
CA LYS A 580 -32.60 -23.66 -1.48
C LYS A 580 -33.85 -22.81 -1.51
N ASP A 581 -34.87 -23.16 -0.73
CA ASP A 581 -36.12 -22.42 -0.65
C ASP A 581 -35.90 -21.06 0.03
N ARG A 582 -35.15 -21.03 1.14
CA ARG A 582 -34.70 -19.79 1.81
C ARG A 582 -33.85 -18.90 0.91
N ILE A 583 -32.93 -19.48 0.13
CA ILE A 583 -32.11 -18.73 -0.85
C ILE A 583 -33.00 -18.05 -1.92
N ARG A 584 -34.05 -18.74 -2.40
CA ARG A 584 -35.02 -18.15 -3.33
C ARG A 584 -35.84 -17.05 -2.68
N GLN A 585 -36.40 -17.29 -1.49
CA GLN A 585 -37.20 -16.32 -0.73
C GLN A 585 -36.42 -15.03 -0.41
N LEU A 586 -35.15 -15.15 -0.04
CA LEU A 586 -34.28 -13.99 0.25
C LEU A 586 -33.72 -13.31 -1.02
N GLY A 587 -34.00 -13.84 -2.22
CA GLY A 587 -33.52 -13.29 -3.49
C GLY A 587 -32.00 -13.32 -3.66
N LEU A 588 -31.30 -14.27 -3.03
CA LEU A 588 -29.83 -14.27 -2.99
C LEU A 588 -29.22 -14.74 -4.32
N THR A 589 -28.60 -13.81 -5.05
CA THR A 589 -27.92 -14.06 -6.34
C THR A 589 -26.40 -14.09 -6.20
N MET A 590 -25.70 -14.52 -7.25
CA MET A 590 -24.24 -14.45 -7.32
C MET A 590 -23.79 -12.98 -7.43
N GLN A 591 -23.11 -12.46 -6.41
CA GLN A 591 -22.58 -11.10 -6.43
C GLN A 591 -21.30 -11.02 -7.28
N TYR A 592 -21.25 -10.06 -8.21
CA TYR A 592 -20.09 -9.74 -9.05
C TYR A 592 -19.49 -8.37 -8.66
N PRO A 593 -18.22 -8.07 -9.00
CA PRO A 593 -17.69 -6.72 -8.84
C PRO A 593 -18.44 -5.71 -9.71
N GLU A 594 -18.50 -4.46 -9.26
CA GLU A 594 -19.06 -3.33 -10.03
C GLU A 594 -18.37 -3.23 -11.41
N GLY A 595 -19.15 -3.00 -12.48
CA GLY A 595 -18.68 -2.98 -13.87
C GLY A 595 -18.30 -4.33 -14.50
N TYR A 596 -18.20 -5.43 -13.72
CA TYR A 596 -17.69 -6.72 -14.22
C TYR A 596 -18.55 -7.35 -15.32
N LEU A 597 -19.88 -7.26 -15.18
CA LEU A 597 -20.82 -7.84 -16.15
C LEU A 597 -20.87 -7.02 -17.45
N GLU A 598 -20.78 -5.70 -17.38
CA GLU A 598 -20.66 -4.82 -18.56
C GLU A 598 -19.34 -5.07 -19.31
N ALA A 599 -18.23 -5.25 -18.59
CA ALA A 599 -16.93 -5.56 -19.17
C ALA A 599 -16.93 -6.94 -19.88
N LEU A 600 -17.63 -7.95 -19.33
CA LEU A 600 -17.84 -9.22 -20.01
C LEU A 600 -18.71 -9.07 -21.26
N ALA A 601 -19.86 -8.38 -21.16
CA ALA A 601 -20.76 -8.17 -22.29
C ALA A 601 -20.07 -7.42 -23.45
N SER A 602 -19.20 -6.47 -23.13
CA SER A 602 -18.40 -5.74 -24.12
C SER A 602 -17.34 -6.62 -24.78
N LYS A 603 -16.65 -7.48 -24.01
CA LYS A 603 -15.69 -8.47 -24.54
C LYS A 603 -16.37 -9.60 -25.34
N GLU A 604 -17.65 -9.87 -25.11
CA GLU A 604 -18.42 -10.82 -25.93
C GLU A 604 -18.94 -10.16 -27.21
N LYS A 605 -19.38 -8.90 -27.16
CA LYS A 605 -19.74 -8.11 -28.35
C LYS A 605 -18.55 -7.94 -29.30
N SER A 606 -17.36 -7.62 -28.80
CA SER A 606 -16.16 -7.50 -29.65
C SER A 606 -15.77 -8.82 -30.33
N ARG A 607 -16.03 -9.97 -29.67
CA ARG A 607 -15.84 -11.32 -30.23
C ARG A 607 -16.90 -11.76 -31.24
N LYS A 608 -17.99 -11.01 -31.40
CA LYS A 608 -19.13 -11.37 -32.28
C LYS A 608 -19.21 -10.53 -33.56
N ARG A 609 -18.28 -9.60 -33.81
CA ARG A 609 -18.15 -8.94 -35.12
C ARG A 609 -17.48 -9.94 -36.10
N PRO A 610 -18.12 -10.30 -37.24
CA PRO A 610 -17.47 -11.14 -38.24
C PRO A 610 -16.36 -10.35 -38.95
N ALA A 611 -15.24 -11.01 -39.24
CA ALA A 611 -14.20 -10.46 -40.10
C ALA A 611 -14.69 -10.44 -41.56
N ARG A 612 -14.62 -9.30 -42.24
CA ARG A 612 -14.96 -9.18 -43.66
C ARG A 612 -14.12 -8.10 -44.34
N ALA A 613 -13.17 -8.56 -45.16
CA ALA A 613 -12.27 -7.79 -46.03
C ALA A 613 -11.26 -6.86 -45.30
N LEU A 614 -10.08 -6.56 -45.88
CA LEU A 614 -9.53 -7.01 -47.17
C LEU A 614 -8.32 -7.93 -46.98
N GLU A 615 -8.15 -8.87 -47.93
CA GLU A 615 -6.83 -9.28 -48.40
C GLU A 615 -6.44 -8.42 -49.61
N GLN A 616 -5.15 -8.13 -49.78
CA GLN A 616 -4.49 -8.34 -51.08
C GLN A 616 -3.16 -9.04 -50.81
N ALA A 617 -2.83 -10.03 -51.63
CA ALA A 617 -1.60 -10.84 -51.57
C ALA A 617 -0.91 -10.78 -52.95
N PRO A 618 0.31 -11.33 -53.12
CA PRO A 618 0.37 -12.77 -53.43
C PRO A 618 1.62 -13.54 -52.93
N THR A 619 1.42 -14.85 -52.65
CA THR A 619 2.30 -16.04 -52.92
C THR A 619 3.84 -15.94 -52.83
N SER A 620 4.61 -16.93 -52.33
CA SER A 620 4.41 -18.39 -52.18
C SER A 620 5.54 -18.98 -51.29
N SER A 621 5.59 -20.26 -50.87
CA SER A 621 4.59 -21.31 -50.56
C SER A 621 5.30 -22.60 -50.07
N LYS A 622 4.58 -23.48 -49.33
CA LYS A 622 5.02 -24.82 -48.83
C LYS A 622 6.10 -24.74 -47.71
N THR A 623 6.25 -25.72 -46.80
CA THR A 623 5.78 -27.12 -46.81
C THR A 623 5.40 -27.66 -45.41
N THR A 624 4.67 -28.79 -45.39
CA THR A 624 4.54 -29.80 -44.31
C THR A 624 3.90 -29.44 -42.95
N MET A 625 2.65 -29.89 -42.83
CA MET A 625 1.95 -30.14 -41.56
C MET A 625 2.68 -31.08 -40.60
N SER A 626 2.38 -30.95 -39.30
CA SER A 626 1.98 -32.11 -38.50
C SER A 626 0.81 -31.74 -37.58
N LYS A 627 -0.08 -32.71 -37.29
CA LYS A 627 -1.45 -32.45 -36.84
C LYS A 627 -1.85 -33.42 -35.73
N ARG A 628 -1.67 -33.04 -34.46
CA ARG A 628 -2.11 -33.85 -33.31
C ARG A 628 -3.41 -33.33 -32.69
N LYS A 629 -4.40 -34.24 -32.63
CA LYS A 629 -5.82 -33.96 -32.37
C LYS A 629 -6.15 -34.27 -30.90
N THR A 630 -6.59 -33.28 -30.12
CA THR A 630 -7.25 -33.49 -28.82
C THR A 630 -8.55 -32.70 -28.74
N THR A 631 -9.53 -33.23 -28.01
CA THR A 631 -10.95 -32.89 -28.17
C THR A 631 -11.41 -31.76 -27.25
N GLY A 632 -11.33 -30.52 -27.75
CA GLY A 632 -11.97 -29.36 -27.12
C GLY A 632 -13.49 -29.41 -27.26
N GLY A 633 -14.18 -30.07 -26.33
CA GLY A 633 -15.65 -30.08 -26.27
C GLY A 633 -16.21 -28.68 -25.99
N CYS A 634 -17.00 -28.13 -26.90
CA CYS A 634 -17.66 -26.85 -26.72
C CYS A 634 -18.82 -26.97 -25.70
N LEU A 635 -18.62 -26.46 -24.49
CA LEU A 635 -19.71 -26.23 -23.55
C LEU A 635 -20.27 -24.82 -23.75
N SER A 636 -21.34 -24.73 -24.54
CA SER A 636 -22.17 -23.54 -24.65
C SER A 636 -22.76 -23.20 -23.29
N ILE A 637 -22.67 -21.92 -22.88
CA ILE A 637 -23.31 -21.44 -21.65
C ILE A 637 -24.82 -21.38 -21.91
N PRO A 638 -25.66 -22.12 -21.16
CA PRO A 638 -27.10 -21.93 -21.24
C PRO A 638 -27.44 -20.57 -20.64
N VAL A 639 -27.94 -19.65 -21.45
CA VAL A 639 -28.51 -18.39 -20.94
C VAL A 639 -29.82 -18.74 -20.23
N SER A 640 -29.73 -19.00 -18.92
CA SER A 640 -30.90 -19.13 -18.05
C SER A 640 -31.74 -17.87 -18.18
N LYS A 641 -32.96 -17.99 -18.69
CA LYS A 641 -33.93 -16.89 -18.72
C LYS A 641 -33.97 -16.24 -17.32
N LYS A 642 -33.92 -14.90 -17.24
CA LYS A 642 -34.10 -14.19 -15.97
C LYS A 642 -35.42 -14.63 -15.35
N SER A 643 -35.36 -15.47 -14.31
CA SER A 643 -36.52 -15.80 -13.50
C SER A 643 -37.02 -14.51 -12.87
N LYS A 644 -38.30 -14.21 -13.06
CA LYS A 644 -38.96 -13.05 -12.45
C LYS A 644 -38.80 -13.19 -10.94
N LEU A 645 -37.96 -12.35 -10.32
CA LEU A 645 -37.75 -12.37 -8.87
C LEU A 645 -39.06 -11.96 -8.20
N GLU A 646 -39.52 -12.78 -7.25
CA GLU A 646 -40.69 -12.43 -6.44
C GLU A 646 -40.31 -11.32 -5.45
N PRO A 647 -41.16 -10.29 -5.24
CA PRO A 647 -40.87 -9.23 -4.27
C PRO A 647 -40.75 -9.82 -2.86
N TYR A 648 -39.66 -9.49 -2.15
CA TYR A 648 -39.53 -9.91 -0.75
C TYR A 648 -40.60 -9.21 0.08
N THR A 649 -41.44 -9.98 0.76
CA THR A 649 -42.44 -9.46 1.70
C THR A 649 -41.91 -9.62 3.12
N LEU A 650 -41.93 -8.54 3.90
CA LEU A 650 -41.52 -8.58 5.31
C LEU A 650 -42.41 -9.54 6.11
N PRO A 651 -41.84 -10.37 7.00
CA PRO A 651 -42.61 -11.12 7.99
C PRO A 651 -43.53 -10.20 8.80
N VAL A 652 -44.74 -10.68 9.11
CA VAL A 652 -45.76 -9.91 9.87
C VAL A 652 -45.18 -9.32 11.17
N GLN A 653 -44.32 -10.06 11.87
CA GLN A 653 -43.62 -9.59 13.07
C GLN A 653 -42.75 -8.36 12.81
N GLN A 654 -41.97 -8.34 11.73
CA GLN A 654 -41.12 -7.20 11.36
C GLN A 654 -41.96 -6.01 10.89
N ALA A 655 -43.01 -6.26 10.11
CA ALA A 655 -43.94 -5.23 9.66
C ALA A 655 -44.70 -4.56 10.82
N ASN A 656 -44.97 -5.28 11.92
CA ASN A 656 -45.56 -4.73 13.14
C ASN A 656 -44.55 -3.89 13.94
N LEU A 657 -43.34 -4.42 14.18
CA LEU A 657 -42.27 -3.69 14.88
C LEU A 657 -41.88 -2.37 14.20
N ILE A 658 -41.94 -2.31 12.87
CA ILE A 658 -41.74 -1.06 12.10
C ILE A 658 -42.85 -0.04 12.42
N LYS A 659 -44.12 -0.47 12.52
CA LYS A 659 -45.27 0.40 12.83
C LYS A 659 -45.29 0.88 14.29
N GLU A 660 -44.60 0.18 15.18
CA GLU A 660 -44.43 0.60 16.59
C GLU A 660 -43.47 1.80 16.71
N ASP A 661 -42.53 1.98 15.78
CA ASP A 661 -41.58 3.10 15.73
C ASP A 661 -42.18 4.38 15.12
N LYS A 662 -43.23 4.90 15.78
CA LYS A 662 -43.99 6.09 15.34
C LYS A 662 -43.13 7.34 15.12
N ASN A 663 -42.01 7.48 15.84
CA ASN A 663 -41.13 8.63 15.75
C ASN A 663 -40.38 8.71 14.41
N ASN A 664 -40.17 7.55 13.76
CA ASN A 664 -39.44 7.44 12.49
C ASN A 664 -40.34 7.04 11.32
N ALA A 665 -41.67 7.17 11.45
CA ALA A 665 -42.63 6.69 10.45
C ALA A 665 -42.26 7.10 9.00
N LYS A 666 -41.90 8.36 8.78
CA LYS A 666 -41.44 8.85 7.45
C LYS A 666 -40.22 8.12 6.91
N LEU A 667 -39.19 7.92 7.74
CA LEU A 667 -37.98 7.16 7.35
C LEU A 667 -38.32 5.70 7.06
N TRP A 668 -39.27 5.13 7.78
CA TRP A 668 -39.76 3.78 7.51
C TRP A 668 -40.60 3.69 6.23
N ASP A 669 -41.45 4.67 5.94
CA ASP A 669 -42.21 4.74 4.68
C ASP A 669 -41.27 4.87 3.47
N ASP A 670 -40.27 5.76 3.55
CA ASP A 670 -39.21 5.91 2.54
C ASP A 670 -38.45 4.60 2.31
N VAL A 671 -38.04 3.91 3.39
CA VAL A 671 -37.33 2.62 3.31
C VAL A 671 -38.24 1.50 2.79
N LEU A 672 -39.51 1.46 3.18
CA LEU A 672 -40.49 0.47 2.71
C LEU A 672 -40.85 0.66 1.23
N SER A 673 -40.82 1.89 0.70
CA SER A 673 -40.97 2.14 -0.74
C SER A 673 -39.94 1.34 -1.57
N SER A 674 -38.70 1.27 -1.08
CA SER A 674 -37.60 0.56 -1.76
C SER A 674 -37.79 -0.96 -1.81
N LEU A 675 -38.66 -1.49 -0.95
CA LEU A 675 -38.96 -2.92 -0.90
C LEU A 675 -39.90 -3.37 -2.03
N GLN A 676 -40.79 -2.49 -2.50
CA GLN A 676 -41.88 -2.85 -3.43
C GLN A 676 -41.40 -3.34 -4.82
N GLY A 677 -40.11 -3.18 -5.14
CA GLY A 677 -39.50 -3.71 -6.37
C GLY A 677 -38.09 -4.30 -6.20
N GLY A 678 -37.63 -4.55 -4.96
CA GLY A 678 -36.23 -4.88 -4.68
C GLY A 678 -36.01 -6.23 -3.95
N PRO A 679 -34.82 -6.86 -4.09
CA PRO A 679 -34.43 -8.00 -3.25
C PRO A 679 -34.07 -7.56 -1.83
N TYR A 680 -34.15 -8.47 -0.86
CA TYR A 680 -33.97 -8.20 0.57
C TYR A 680 -32.68 -7.44 0.94
N GLN A 681 -31.57 -7.68 0.22
CA GLN A 681 -30.31 -6.95 0.47
C GLN A 681 -30.37 -5.46 0.10
N VAL A 682 -31.20 -5.04 -0.86
CA VAL A 682 -31.41 -3.62 -1.18
C VAL A 682 -32.17 -2.92 -0.05
N PHE A 683 -33.22 -3.57 0.46
CA PHE A 683 -33.95 -3.11 1.65
C PHE A 683 -33.00 -2.96 2.86
N LEU A 684 -32.20 -3.98 3.19
CA LEU A 684 -31.21 -3.87 4.28
C LEU A 684 -30.19 -2.75 4.05
N SER A 685 -29.75 -2.52 2.81
CA SER A 685 -28.87 -1.39 2.50
C SER A 685 -29.55 -0.05 2.77
N LYS A 686 -30.83 0.10 2.42
CA LYS A 686 -31.61 1.33 2.68
C LYS A 686 -31.92 1.54 4.16
N VAL A 687 -32.20 0.48 4.93
CA VAL A 687 -32.30 0.56 6.40
C VAL A 687 -30.97 1.03 7.00
N LYS A 688 -29.82 0.50 6.53
CA LYS A 688 -28.50 0.92 7.03
C LYS A 688 -28.21 2.40 6.75
N GLU A 689 -28.59 2.88 5.57
CA GLU A 689 -28.43 4.27 5.14
C GLU A 689 -29.32 5.23 5.95
N ALA A 690 -30.62 4.93 6.09
CA ALA A 690 -31.58 5.77 6.80
C ALA A 690 -31.32 5.86 8.33
N PHE A 691 -30.76 4.82 8.93
CA PHE A 691 -30.48 4.74 10.37
C PHE A 691 -28.97 4.80 10.70
N GLN A 692 -28.17 5.45 9.87
CA GLN A 692 -26.77 5.75 10.14
C GLN A 692 -26.63 6.89 11.17
N CYS A 693 -25.96 6.63 12.29
CA CYS A 693 -25.68 7.65 13.30
C CYS A 693 -24.56 8.59 12.85
N ILE A 694 -24.88 9.88 12.66
CA ILE A 694 -23.95 10.91 12.16
C ILE A 694 -22.62 11.00 12.94
N CYS A 695 -22.63 10.78 14.25
CA CYS A 695 -21.45 10.93 15.12
C CYS A 695 -20.39 9.83 14.93
N CYS A 696 -20.80 8.62 14.55
CA CYS A 696 -19.91 7.45 14.43
C CYS A 696 -19.95 6.80 13.04
N GLN A 697 -20.78 7.33 12.13
CA GLN A 697 -20.99 6.87 10.75
C GLN A 697 -21.36 5.38 10.64
N GLU A 698 -21.99 4.86 11.68
CA GLU A 698 -22.34 3.45 11.82
C GLU A 698 -23.83 3.25 12.05
N LEU A 699 -24.35 2.04 11.83
CA LEU A 699 -25.74 1.72 12.13
C LEU A 699 -26.02 2.01 13.61
N VAL A 700 -27.10 2.76 13.88
CA VAL A 700 -27.39 3.29 15.20
C VAL A 700 -27.58 2.19 16.25
N PHE A 701 -26.87 2.29 17.36
CA PHE A 701 -26.92 1.38 18.51
C PHE A 701 -27.38 2.13 19.76
N ARG A 702 -28.28 1.52 20.54
CA ARG A 702 -29.09 2.19 21.57
C ARG A 702 -29.68 3.52 21.06
N PRO A 703 -30.46 3.51 19.96
CA PRO A 703 -30.91 4.73 19.30
C PRO A 703 -31.68 5.65 20.23
N VAL A 704 -31.33 6.93 20.21
CA VAL A 704 -32.15 8.04 20.71
C VAL A 704 -32.66 8.77 19.48
N THR A 705 -33.98 8.79 19.30
CA THR A 705 -34.64 9.65 18.30
C THR A 705 -34.89 11.01 18.96
N THR A 706 -34.21 12.03 18.46
CA THR A 706 -34.28 13.41 18.98
C THR A 706 -35.62 14.08 18.65
N VAL A 707 -35.95 15.19 19.33
CA VAL A 707 -37.18 15.97 19.06
C VAL A 707 -37.25 16.48 17.61
N CYS A 708 -36.10 16.76 17.01
CA CYS A 708 -35.93 17.07 15.58
C CYS A 708 -35.85 15.82 14.67
N GLN A 709 -36.39 14.67 15.10
CA GLN A 709 -36.52 13.40 14.35
C GLN A 709 -35.21 12.78 13.80
N HIS A 710 -34.05 13.17 14.31
CA HIS A 710 -32.76 12.57 13.95
C HIS A 710 -32.37 11.45 14.92
N ASN A 711 -31.83 10.35 14.39
CA ASN A 711 -31.41 9.18 15.17
C ASN A 711 -29.91 9.19 15.48
N VAL A 712 -29.56 9.13 16.76
CA VAL A 712 -28.18 9.16 17.26
C VAL A 712 -28.00 8.03 18.28
N CYS A 713 -26.83 7.39 18.34
CA CYS A 713 -26.55 6.38 19.37
C CYS A 713 -26.59 7.05 20.76
N LYS A 714 -27.21 6.44 21.77
CA LYS A 714 -27.23 7.03 23.13
C LYS A 714 -25.82 7.38 23.60
N ASP A 715 -24.85 6.49 23.40
CA ASP A 715 -23.46 6.68 23.79
C ASP A 715 -22.70 7.74 22.96
N CYS A 716 -23.25 8.16 21.82
CA CYS A 716 -22.76 9.34 21.08
C CYS A 716 -23.41 10.63 21.61
N LEU A 717 -24.71 10.61 21.90
CA LEU A 717 -25.43 11.77 22.43
C LEU A 717 -25.02 12.10 23.87
N ASP A 718 -24.91 11.10 24.74
CA ASP A 718 -24.40 11.22 26.10
C ASP A 718 -22.95 11.76 26.13
N ARG A 719 -22.15 11.50 25.08
CA ARG A 719 -20.81 12.10 24.93
C ARG A 719 -20.87 13.58 24.54
N SER A 720 -21.87 13.98 23.73
CA SER A 720 -22.13 15.40 23.41
C SER A 720 -22.51 16.17 24.67
N PHE A 721 -23.43 15.64 25.47
CA PHE A 721 -23.91 16.28 26.70
C PHE A 721 -22.81 16.33 27.79
N ARG A 722 -21.95 15.30 27.90
CA ARG A 722 -20.76 15.35 28.77
C ARG A 722 -19.67 16.33 28.30
N ALA A 723 -19.77 16.85 27.08
CA ALA A 723 -18.91 17.91 26.55
C ALA A 723 -19.64 19.26 26.49
N GLU A 724 -20.74 19.42 27.22
CA GLU A 724 -21.57 20.64 27.31
C GLU A 724 -22.22 21.07 25.97
N VAL A 725 -22.20 20.20 24.96
CA VAL A 725 -22.83 20.43 23.64
C VAL A 725 -24.24 19.81 23.63
N PHE A 726 -25.22 20.63 23.98
CA PHE A 726 -26.65 20.24 24.06
C PHE A 726 -27.42 20.35 22.73
N SER A 727 -26.76 20.71 21.62
CA SER A 727 -27.37 20.75 20.28
C SER A 727 -27.38 19.38 19.59
N CYS A 728 -28.40 19.09 18.76
CA CYS A 728 -28.48 17.87 17.96
C CYS A 728 -27.30 17.75 16.97
N PRO A 729 -26.49 16.65 17.02
CA PRO A 729 -25.32 16.50 16.16
C PRO A 729 -25.57 16.48 14.64
N ALA A 730 -26.82 16.31 14.18
CA ALA A 730 -27.16 16.29 12.77
C ALA A 730 -27.60 17.67 12.22
N CYS A 731 -28.52 18.35 12.91
CA CYS A 731 -29.17 19.58 12.44
C CYS A 731 -28.96 20.80 13.35
N ARG A 732 -28.22 20.66 14.47
CA ARG A 732 -27.90 21.70 15.47
C ARG A 732 -29.09 22.35 16.18
N CYS A 733 -30.31 21.82 16.02
CA CYS A 733 -31.44 22.22 16.88
C CYS A 733 -31.12 21.88 18.35
N ASP A 734 -31.43 22.79 19.28
CA ASP A 734 -31.20 22.57 20.70
C ASP A 734 -32.02 21.40 21.24
N LEU A 735 -31.43 20.65 22.17
CA LEU A 735 -32.08 19.54 22.87
C LEU A 735 -32.21 19.89 24.35
N ASP A 736 -33.35 19.56 24.94
CA ASP A 736 -33.58 19.70 26.36
C ASP A 736 -32.57 18.83 27.15
N HIS A 737 -31.77 19.50 27.98
CA HIS A 737 -30.75 18.89 28.84
C HIS A 737 -31.33 18.33 30.15
N SER A 738 -32.56 18.73 30.52
CA SER A 738 -33.22 18.28 31.75
C SER A 738 -33.91 16.92 31.61
N SER A 739 -34.27 16.52 30.39
CA SER A 739 -34.87 15.21 30.09
C SER A 739 -33.83 14.10 29.89
N PRO A 740 -33.94 12.94 30.57
CA PRO A 740 -33.02 11.83 30.38
C PRO A 740 -33.14 11.21 28.97
N THR A 741 -32.00 10.89 28.34
CA THR A 741 -31.93 10.36 26.97
C THR A 741 -32.57 8.96 26.83
N ARG A 742 -33.86 8.91 26.48
CA ARG A 742 -34.62 7.67 26.32
C ARG A 742 -34.24 6.94 25.02
N VAL A 743 -33.98 5.63 25.13
CA VAL A 743 -33.74 4.76 23.97
C VAL A 743 -35.07 4.45 23.28
N ASN A 744 -35.09 4.58 21.95
CA ASN A 744 -36.17 4.12 21.08
C ASN A 744 -36.11 2.58 20.99
N GLN A 745 -36.84 1.91 21.89
CA GLN A 745 -36.85 0.45 21.98
C GLN A 745 -37.50 -0.23 20.76
N PRO A 746 -38.58 0.29 20.13
CA PRO A 746 -39.06 -0.21 18.84
C PRO A 746 -37.95 -0.25 17.78
N LEU A 747 -37.26 0.89 17.54
CA LEU A 747 -36.15 0.96 16.58
C LEU A 747 -35.01 0.00 16.93
N GLN A 748 -34.63 -0.08 18.20
CA GLN A 748 -33.59 -1.02 18.65
C GLN A 748 -33.99 -2.48 18.40
N THR A 749 -35.28 -2.81 18.57
CA THR A 749 -35.79 -4.18 18.43
C THR A 749 -35.82 -4.61 16.96
N ILE A 750 -36.34 -3.77 16.05
CA ILE A 750 -36.32 -4.08 14.62
C ILE A 750 -34.90 -4.13 14.05
N LEU A 751 -34.00 -3.22 14.44
CA LEU A 751 -32.60 -3.26 14.00
C LEU A 751 -31.88 -4.53 14.48
N ASN A 752 -32.17 -5.02 15.69
CA ASN A 752 -31.64 -6.31 16.17
C ASN A 752 -32.18 -7.52 15.37
N GLN A 753 -33.42 -7.46 14.84
CA GLN A 753 -33.95 -8.52 13.98
C GLN A 753 -33.41 -8.45 12.54
N LEU A 754 -33.21 -7.25 11.99
CA LEU A 754 -32.71 -7.05 10.63
C LEU A 754 -31.19 -7.25 10.53
N PHE A 755 -30.44 -6.95 11.61
CA PHE A 755 -28.99 -7.10 11.70
C PHE A 755 -28.57 -7.90 12.94
N PRO A 756 -28.88 -9.20 13.04
CA PRO A 756 -28.61 -10.01 14.24
C PRO A 756 -27.14 -9.95 14.66
N GLY A 757 -26.90 -9.46 15.88
CA GLY A 757 -25.56 -9.36 16.48
C GLY A 757 -24.79 -8.06 16.18
N TYR A 758 -25.37 -7.03 15.55
CA TYR A 758 -24.64 -5.80 15.21
C TYR A 758 -24.19 -4.96 16.44
N GLY A 759 -24.85 -5.13 17.59
CA GLY A 759 -24.43 -4.58 18.88
C GLY A 759 -23.36 -5.39 19.62
N SER A 760 -22.84 -6.50 19.05
CA SER A 760 -21.86 -7.34 19.73
C SER A 760 -20.51 -6.63 19.82
N GLY A 761 -20.14 -6.16 21.02
CA GLY A 761 -18.91 -5.41 21.25
C GLY A 761 -19.03 -3.90 20.96
N ARG A 762 -20.20 -3.31 21.21
CA ARG A 762 -20.48 -1.87 21.14
C ARG A 762 -21.07 -1.35 22.45
#